data_AF-A0A2H1VH25-F1
#
_entry.id   AF-A0A2H1VH25-F1
#
_cell.length_a   1.000
_cell.length_b   1.000
_cell.length_c   1.000
_cell.angle_alpha   90.00
_cell.angle_beta   90.00
_cell.angle_gamma   90.00
#
_symmetry.space_group_name_H-M   'P 1'
#
loop_
_entity.id
_entity.type
_entity.pdbx_description
1 polymer ?
#
loop_
_entity_poly.entity_id
_entity_poly.type
_entity_poly.pdbx_seq_one_letter_code
_entity_poly.pdbx_strand_id
1 'polypeptide(L)'
;CYKCVASLLGVRNLRIIGESAFGRLGREVIGPPITLLTQRKRCFTSVFCEAVVSLRSSRPSSAEAWLSHIPSVHNYCYHISHLCKSEHQWRPVHVVECADKLVRNQADVAYFSQEETLLLAQQQPTENRVIATVRDVSNMGPYDFEAVAVVPINHTNGLEGLRGGVYCHPGFDEKDAKWSPRVLKTLEQLAARTDRCQDVNTAGKTAEEIEVDTLSNFFSAACRPGTWSNNDTVDANLKSRYSSLCSRCGPDASCSRYTLDMGVGVAGVRNDNSHIQALECLRVNSNATNTAVAYVAWQHVREFFTTRNPNDAPSYAVLCPNGTLAPLTTDTLNNAISPCAFVRQPWGTIVASTANAEAVYLALRSAWPAGSSPSGSWQATLFTMLAGGANARVVYEDAPVSPLNYTSSIRTISSAEASASCMPARRWCTISAEEDTKCNWVRSAAHVLGIQPAITCLRRNTILDCLSDIKAEQVDFLAIPTTYGYLARQHYQLTPVKLIQNQPINATRIAAFVKESSVVSGNVSRFENLRDRNACFPEFGGLAYVSFVRTGHERGILSTSECDYARVVGEYFGGACAPGAIDASFALSDSSSFNSSRLCTACRATPGMIDIPDPVCSWDYASNRYFGNNGTIACLADPANDVAFLNIRNMRSYIRSLQLEETQFRALCRNNSLALRTGIEIDDGCLLSLVFDSEIVVRRSDPYYNSLSTLMDSLDTYFGYIAANGNQLINIEIYSPFNGVSHLLFRDTAISLAEPVRNPELIGATNYMDLVSHLQTCTGTTPPVPGHANRSVYSIFTLFVMALVTRFVVY
;
A
#
# COMPACT_ATOMS: atom_id res chain seq x y z
N CYS A 1 -17.21 0.45 13.43
CA CYS A 1 -17.79 -0.66 14.23
C CYS A 1 -17.45 -0.49 15.70
N TYR A 2 -18.38 -0.89 16.58
CA TYR A 2 -18.50 -0.62 18.02
C TYR A 2 -19.12 0.73 18.40
N LYS A 3 -20.17 0.63 19.24
CA LYS A 3 -21.11 1.63 19.76
C LYS A 3 -22.24 2.10 18.83
N CYS A 4 -23.32 1.33 18.82
CA CYS A 4 -24.69 1.85 18.73
C CYS A 4 -25.66 0.85 19.37
N VAL A 5 -25.89 1.00 20.68
CA VAL A 5 -27.07 0.48 21.36
C VAL A 5 -27.63 1.60 22.24
N ALA A 6 -28.95 1.73 22.20
CA ALA A 6 -29.83 2.52 23.07
C ALA A 6 -30.01 4.02 22.78
N SER A 7 -31.02 4.34 21.98
CA SER A 7 -32.04 5.32 22.38
C SER A 7 -33.24 5.27 21.42
N LEU A 8 -34.35 4.71 21.90
CA LEU A 8 -35.73 5.11 21.58
C LEU A 8 -36.68 4.12 22.27
N LEU A 9 -37.25 4.54 23.40
CA LEU A 9 -38.70 4.56 23.68
C LEU A 9 -38.92 4.69 25.19
N GLY A 10 -39.40 5.88 25.58
CA GLY A 10 -39.91 6.16 26.91
C GLY A 10 -41.36 5.73 27.05
N VAL A 11 -41.59 4.85 28.04
CA VAL A 11 -42.68 4.81 29.03
C VAL A 11 -44.14 4.63 28.55
N ARG A 12 -44.77 3.49 28.88
CA ARG A 12 -45.64 3.32 30.06
C ARG A 12 -46.28 1.91 30.17
N ASN A 13 -45.93 1.25 31.28
CA ASN A 13 -46.73 0.40 32.16
C ASN A 13 -47.62 -0.71 31.57
N LEU A 14 -47.22 -1.97 31.81
CA LEU A 14 -48.03 -2.94 32.57
C LEU A 14 -47.11 -4.04 33.13
N ARG A 15 -47.32 -4.36 34.42
CA ARG A 15 -46.57 -5.27 35.28
C ARG A 15 -47.36 -6.60 35.34
N ILE A 16 -46.68 -7.75 35.41
CA ILE A 16 -46.99 -9.00 36.17
C ILE A 16 -45.94 -10.06 35.74
N ILE A 17 -44.89 -10.25 36.55
CA ILE A 17 -44.60 -11.41 37.44
C ILE A 17 -44.35 -12.72 36.67
N GLY A 18 -43.15 -13.27 36.89
CA GLY A 18 -42.66 -14.46 36.22
C GLY A 18 -42.77 -15.76 37.04
N GLU A 19 -41.88 -16.66 36.63
CA GLU A 19 -41.43 -17.93 37.20
C GLU A 19 -42.13 -19.25 36.82
N SER A 20 -41.26 -20.12 36.29
CA SER A 20 -41.04 -21.53 36.66
C SER A 20 -41.82 -22.66 35.95
N ALA A 21 -41.12 -23.26 34.99
CA ALA A 21 -40.59 -24.64 34.97
C ALA A 21 -41.49 -25.90 35.06
N PHE A 22 -41.03 -26.90 34.27
CA PHE A 22 -41.20 -28.37 34.36
C PHE A 22 -42.47 -29.07 33.83
N GLY A 23 -42.27 -29.93 32.82
CA GLY A 23 -42.58 -31.37 32.96
C GLY A 23 -43.59 -32.04 32.02
N ARG A 24 -43.05 -32.74 30.99
CA ARG A 24 -43.32 -34.14 30.54
C ARG A 24 -44.70 -34.63 30.02
N LEU A 25 -44.58 -35.47 28.97
CA LEU A 25 -45.45 -36.59 28.47
C LEU A 25 -46.78 -36.18 27.79
N GLY A 26 -47.26 -36.76 26.68
CA GLY A 26 -46.86 -37.87 25.81
C GLY A 26 -48.10 -38.58 25.25
N ARG A 27 -48.20 -38.70 23.90
CA ARG A 27 -49.11 -39.56 23.06
C ARG A 27 -50.63 -39.31 23.23
N GLU A 28 -51.53 -39.52 22.26
CA GLU A 28 -51.78 -40.60 21.28
C GLU A 28 -53.02 -40.14 20.44
N VAL A 29 -53.24 -40.35 19.12
CA VAL A 29 -53.82 -41.54 18.45
C VAL A 29 -54.26 -41.15 16.99
N ILE A 30 -53.80 -41.94 15.99
CA ILE A 30 -54.48 -42.59 14.82
C ILE A 30 -55.32 -41.73 13.81
N GLY A 31 -55.24 -41.79 12.47
CA GLY A 31 -54.71 -42.76 11.48
C GLY A 31 -55.07 -42.37 10.01
N PRO A 32 -54.88 -43.23 8.97
CA PRO A 32 -54.19 -42.95 7.68
C PRO A 32 -55.08 -43.25 6.41
N PRO A 33 -54.63 -43.69 5.20
CA PRO A 33 -53.32 -43.67 4.48
C PRO A 33 -53.40 -43.21 2.97
N ILE A 34 -52.24 -43.03 2.31
CA ILE A 34 -51.83 -43.58 0.98
C ILE A 34 -50.66 -42.75 0.39
N THR A 35 -49.60 -43.47 0.03
CA THR A 35 -48.24 -43.08 -0.40
C THR A 35 -48.09 -42.88 -1.91
N LEU A 36 -47.22 -41.96 -2.36
CA LEU A 36 -45.96 -42.22 -3.11
C LEU A 36 -45.39 -40.94 -3.81
N LEU A 37 -44.04 -40.86 -3.80
CA LEU A 37 -43.12 -40.30 -4.82
C LEU A 37 -42.80 -38.79 -4.91
N THR A 38 -41.61 -38.49 -4.36
CA THR A 38 -40.43 -37.80 -4.95
C THR A 38 -40.44 -36.31 -5.34
N GLN A 39 -39.44 -35.65 -4.73
CA GLN A 39 -38.79 -34.38 -5.05
C GLN A 39 -38.61 -34.09 -6.55
N ARG A 40 -38.80 -32.82 -6.91
CA ARG A 40 -37.96 -32.10 -7.88
C ARG A 40 -38.00 -30.59 -7.63
N LYS A 41 -36.83 -30.01 -7.33
CA LYS A 41 -36.52 -28.58 -7.48
C LYS A 41 -36.57 -28.24 -8.97
N ARG A 42 -37.19 -27.11 -9.34
CA ARG A 42 -37.00 -26.48 -10.66
C ARG A 42 -36.73 -24.98 -10.50
N CYS A 43 -35.75 -24.57 -11.30
CA CYS A 43 -35.28 -23.22 -11.55
C CYS A 43 -36.39 -22.32 -12.10
N PHE A 44 -36.29 -21.02 -11.82
CA PHE A 44 -36.95 -19.99 -12.62
C PHE A 44 -35.89 -19.17 -13.36
N THR A 45 -35.96 -19.26 -14.70
CA THR A 45 -35.34 -18.39 -15.69
C THR A 45 -36.11 -17.08 -15.76
N SER A 46 -35.41 -15.93 -15.73
CA SER A 46 -35.98 -14.61 -16.03
C SER A 46 -35.54 -14.17 -17.42
N VAL A 47 -36.53 -13.82 -18.24
CA VAL A 47 -36.44 -13.30 -19.60
C VAL A 47 -36.36 -11.77 -19.52
N PHE A 48 -35.36 -11.15 -20.16
CA PHE A 48 -35.29 -9.70 -20.33
C PHE A 48 -36.05 -9.27 -21.60
N CYS A 49 -36.97 -8.30 -21.45
CA CYS A 49 -37.51 -7.51 -22.56
C CYS A 49 -36.76 -6.16 -22.62
N GLU A 50 -36.18 -5.84 -23.77
CA GLU A 50 -35.74 -4.50 -24.13
C GLU A 50 -36.90 -3.69 -24.72
N ALA A 51 -36.95 -2.40 -24.42
CA ALA A 51 -37.72 -1.41 -25.17
C ALA A 51 -36.81 -0.22 -25.52
N VAL A 52 -36.61 -0.04 -26.83
CA VAL A 52 -35.91 1.09 -27.45
C VAL A 52 -36.92 2.20 -27.71
N VAL A 53 -36.62 3.45 -27.30
CA VAL A 53 -37.28 4.64 -27.84
C VAL A 53 -36.23 5.67 -28.26
N SER A 54 -36.21 5.90 -29.57
CA SER A 54 -35.52 6.99 -30.28
C SER A 54 -36.48 8.17 -30.40
N LEU A 55 -36.02 9.41 -30.23
CA LEU A 55 -36.68 10.59 -30.81
C LEU A 55 -35.68 11.75 -31.02
N ARG A 56 -35.58 12.20 -32.28
CA ARG A 56 -34.98 13.47 -32.73
C ARG A 56 -35.95 14.63 -32.46
N SER A 57 -35.45 15.79 -32.04
CA SER A 57 -36.10 17.08 -32.30
C SER A 57 -35.10 18.25 -32.21
N SER A 58 -35.32 19.27 -33.03
CA SER A 58 -34.42 20.39 -33.35
C SER A 58 -35.14 21.74 -33.19
N ARG A 59 -34.67 22.61 -32.28
CA ARG A 59 -34.63 24.12 -32.27
C ARG A 59 -34.68 24.71 -30.83
N PRO A 60 -34.24 25.98 -30.63
CA PRO A 60 -33.49 26.39 -29.43
C PRO A 60 -34.37 27.02 -28.35
N SER A 61 -34.06 26.73 -27.07
CA SER A 61 -34.70 27.35 -25.91
C SER A 61 -33.72 27.56 -24.75
N SER A 62 -33.99 28.63 -24.01
CA SER A 62 -33.33 29.24 -22.84
C SER A 62 -32.53 28.33 -21.90
N ALA A 63 -31.51 28.91 -21.24
CA ALA A 63 -30.60 28.28 -20.28
C ALA A 63 -31.27 27.48 -19.12
N GLU A 64 -32.54 27.75 -18.79
CA GLU A 64 -33.31 26.96 -17.81
C GLU A 64 -33.74 25.56 -18.34
N ALA A 65 -33.78 25.38 -19.66
CA ALA A 65 -34.04 24.08 -20.29
C ALA A 65 -32.82 23.15 -20.22
N TRP A 66 -31.61 23.69 -20.10
CA TRP A 66 -30.39 22.87 -19.98
C TRP A 66 -30.38 22.04 -18.68
N LEU A 67 -30.70 22.61 -17.52
CA LEU A 67 -30.66 21.86 -16.26
C LEU A 67 -31.84 20.90 -16.05
N SER A 68 -32.96 21.10 -16.77
CA SER A 68 -34.18 20.27 -16.65
C SER A 68 -34.32 19.20 -17.75
N HIS A 69 -33.61 19.34 -18.88
CA HIS A 69 -33.52 18.35 -19.96
C HIS A 69 -32.13 17.70 -20.07
N ILE A 70 -31.41 17.59 -18.96
CA ILE A 70 -30.34 16.59 -18.84
C ILE A 70 -30.93 15.31 -18.20
N PRO A 71 -31.51 14.38 -18.98
CA PRO A 71 -31.16 13.00 -18.73
C PRO A 71 -29.67 12.88 -19.11
N SER A 72 -28.81 12.71 -18.10
CA SER A 72 -27.37 12.39 -18.20
C SER A 72 -26.30 13.46 -17.99
N VAL A 73 -26.18 14.01 -16.78
CA VAL A 73 -24.85 14.11 -16.14
C VAL A 73 -24.68 12.79 -15.41
N HIS A 74 -24.33 11.73 -16.14
CA HIS A 74 -24.27 10.36 -15.57
C HIS A 74 -22.88 9.97 -15.06
N ASN A 75 -21.85 10.78 -15.33
CA ASN A 75 -20.47 10.41 -15.02
C ASN A 75 -19.78 11.45 -14.12
N TYR A 76 -20.10 11.39 -12.83
CA TYR A 76 -19.33 12.08 -11.79
C TYR A 76 -18.24 11.17 -11.26
N CYS A 77 -17.16 11.79 -10.82
CA CYS A 77 -15.99 11.10 -10.35
C CYS A 77 -15.88 11.02 -8.81
N TYR A 78 -17.03 11.06 -8.13
CA TYR A 78 -17.12 11.00 -6.67
C TYR A 78 -18.43 10.31 -6.25
N HIS A 79 -18.37 9.22 -5.48
CA HIS A 79 -19.53 8.74 -4.72
C HIS A 79 -19.14 7.90 -3.47
N ILE A 80 -19.05 8.61 -2.35
CA ILE A 80 -19.29 8.27 -0.92
C ILE A 80 -18.83 6.91 -0.35
N SER A 81 -18.00 7.00 0.70
CA SER A 81 -17.93 6.07 1.82
C SER A 81 -19.24 6.09 2.65
N HIS A 82 -19.91 4.94 2.70
CA HIS A 82 -21.10 4.56 3.49
C HIS A 82 -22.48 5.18 3.16
N LEU A 83 -23.36 4.38 2.51
CA LEU A 83 -24.65 3.84 3.05
C LEU A 83 -25.38 2.97 1.97
N CYS A 84 -25.83 1.76 2.35
CA CYS A 84 -26.52 0.73 1.52
C CYS A 84 -27.79 1.24 0.79
N LYS A 85 -28.24 0.78 -0.41
CA LYS A 85 -28.75 -0.57 -0.76
C LYS A 85 -29.18 -0.64 -2.26
N SER A 86 -29.04 -1.84 -2.84
CA SER A 86 -29.68 -2.45 -4.04
C SER A 86 -29.47 -1.88 -5.46
N GLU A 87 -28.80 -2.70 -6.29
CA GLU A 87 -28.93 -2.88 -7.74
C GLU A 87 -28.73 -1.66 -8.65
N HIS A 88 -27.52 -1.10 -8.62
CA HIS A 88 -26.62 -0.87 -9.76
C HIS A 88 -25.27 -0.53 -9.12
N GLN A 89 -24.22 -1.30 -9.40
CA GLN A 89 -23.00 -1.31 -8.61
C GLN A 89 -22.12 -0.08 -8.92
N TRP A 90 -22.33 1.02 -8.20
CA TRP A 90 -21.46 2.20 -8.21
C TRP A 90 -20.24 1.94 -7.32
N ARG A 91 -19.04 1.92 -7.90
CA ARG A 91 -17.76 1.77 -7.18
C ARG A 91 -17.13 3.15 -6.96
N PRO A 92 -16.44 3.39 -5.82
CA PRO A 92 -15.60 4.58 -5.67
C PRO A 92 -14.56 4.57 -6.80
N VAL A 93 -14.42 5.70 -7.51
CA VAL A 93 -13.39 5.86 -8.53
C VAL A 93 -12.21 6.57 -7.86
N HIS A 94 -11.03 5.96 -7.90
CA HIS A 94 -9.80 6.56 -7.33
C HIS A 94 -9.53 7.91 -7.99
N VAL A 95 -8.96 8.88 -7.27
CA VAL A 95 -8.74 10.24 -7.79
C VAL A 95 -7.90 10.25 -9.07
N VAL A 96 -6.95 9.30 -9.14
CA VAL A 96 -6.13 9.08 -10.33
C VAL A 96 -6.94 8.60 -11.53
N GLU A 97 -7.83 7.62 -11.35
CA GLU A 97 -8.72 7.17 -12.42
C GLU A 97 -9.69 8.29 -12.85
N CYS A 98 -10.03 9.18 -11.92
CA CYS A 98 -10.86 10.32 -12.21
C CYS A 98 -10.18 11.38 -13.06
N ALA A 99 -8.92 11.67 -12.78
CA ALA A 99 -8.11 12.52 -13.64
C ALA A 99 -8.07 11.98 -15.07
N ASP A 100 -7.79 10.67 -15.25
CA ASP A 100 -7.78 10.02 -16.56
C ASP A 100 -9.15 10.02 -17.26
N LYS A 101 -10.25 9.82 -16.52
CA LYS A 101 -11.62 9.87 -17.06
C LYS A 101 -12.01 11.26 -17.54
N LEU A 102 -11.61 12.32 -16.84
CA LEU A 102 -11.82 13.70 -17.28
C LEU A 102 -11.13 13.96 -18.63
N VAL A 103 -9.86 13.55 -18.76
CA VAL A 103 -9.08 13.71 -20.02
C VAL A 103 -9.72 12.94 -21.18
N ARG A 104 -10.24 11.74 -20.90
CA ARG A 104 -10.93 10.90 -21.90
C ARG A 104 -12.38 11.34 -22.18
N ASN A 105 -12.86 12.44 -21.58
CA ASN A 105 -14.26 12.88 -21.62
C ASN A 105 -15.25 11.77 -21.20
N GLN A 106 -14.82 10.90 -20.30
CA GLN A 106 -15.65 9.87 -19.67
C GLN A 106 -16.25 10.36 -18.35
N ALA A 107 -15.79 11.50 -17.83
CA ALA A 107 -16.39 12.24 -16.73
C ALA A 107 -16.36 13.74 -17.06
N ASP A 108 -17.30 14.49 -16.48
CA ASP A 108 -17.45 15.93 -16.77
C ASP A 108 -16.82 16.82 -15.68
N VAL A 109 -16.90 16.38 -14.42
CA VAL A 109 -16.45 17.15 -13.25
C VAL A 109 -16.01 16.22 -12.13
N ALA A 110 -14.98 16.63 -11.39
CA ALA A 110 -14.49 15.97 -10.18
C ALA A 110 -13.99 16.98 -9.15
N TYR A 111 -13.94 16.56 -7.90
CA TYR A 111 -13.26 17.27 -6.83
C TYR A 111 -11.89 16.65 -6.57
N PHE A 112 -10.89 17.49 -6.37
CA PHE A 112 -9.54 17.10 -5.99
C PHE A 112 -9.18 17.82 -4.68
N SER A 113 -8.66 17.09 -3.70
CA SER A 113 -8.11 17.64 -2.46
C SER A 113 -6.96 18.62 -2.72
N GLN A 114 -6.46 19.24 -1.65
CA GLN A 114 -5.36 20.19 -1.70
C GLN A 114 -4.09 19.55 -2.29
N GLU A 115 -3.68 18.39 -1.78
CA GLU A 115 -2.55 17.60 -2.29
C GLU A 115 -2.83 17.01 -3.67
N GLU A 116 -4.06 16.55 -3.92
CA GLU A 116 -4.44 15.98 -5.22
C GLU A 116 -4.47 17.02 -6.33
N THR A 117 -4.80 18.27 -6.01
CA THR A 117 -4.72 19.40 -6.96
C THR A 117 -3.26 19.65 -7.36
N LEU A 118 -2.31 19.55 -6.41
CA LEU A 118 -0.89 19.65 -6.70
C LEU A 118 -0.39 18.45 -7.53
N LEU A 119 -0.89 17.25 -7.23
CA LEU A 119 -0.61 16.05 -8.04
C LEU A 119 -1.13 16.20 -9.48
N LEU A 120 -2.36 16.70 -9.64
CA LEU A 120 -2.94 16.95 -10.95
C LEU A 120 -2.12 17.98 -11.74
N ALA A 121 -1.63 19.04 -11.10
CA ALA A 121 -0.75 20.01 -11.73
C ALA A 121 0.60 19.42 -12.19
N GLN A 122 1.06 18.33 -11.58
CA GLN A 122 2.28 17.62 -12.02
C GLN A 122 2.01 16.60 -13.14
N GLN A 123 0.92 15.84 -13.04
CA GLN A 123 0.64 14.74 -13.98
C GLN A 123 -0.13 15.19 -15.22
N GLN A 124 -1.02 16.16 -15.04
CA GLN A 124 -1.91 16.67 -16.07
C GLN A 124 -1.96 18.21 -15.97
N PRO A 125 -0.82 18.89 -16.22
CA PRO A 125 -0.67 20.33 -15.99
C PRO A 125 -1.66 21.18 -16.79
N THR A 126 -2.12 20.71 -17.96
CA THR A 126 -2.90 21.49 -18.93
C THR A 126 -4.12 20.77 -19.51
N GLU A 127 -4.35 19.52 -19.14
CA GLU A 127 -5.32 18.63 -19.77
C GLU A 127 -6.74 18.85 -19.23
N ASN A 128 -6.85 19.35 -18.00
CA ASN A 128 -8.11 19.67 -17.32
C ASN A 128 -8.20 21.17 -16.97
N ARG A 129 -9.35 21.61 -16.45
CA ARG A 129 -9.57 23.00 -16.00
C ARG A 129 -10.11 23.06 -14.58
N VAL A 130 -9.43 23.79 -13.71
CA VAL A 130 -9.96 24.24 -12.41
C VAL A 130 -11.00 25.32 -12.70
N ILE A 131 -12.22 25.11 -12.19
CA ILE A 131 -13.36 26.01 -12.40
C ILE A 131 -13.83 26.66 -11.09
N ALA A 132 -13.51 26.05 -9.95
CA ALA A 132 -13.78 26.60 -8.63
C ALA A 132 -12.86 25.99 -7.56
N THR A 133 -12.79 26.65 -6.41
CA THR A 133 -12.19 26.14 -5.17
C THR A 133 -13.26 25.83 -4.14
N VAL A 134 -12.99 24.86 -3.27
CA VAL A 134 -13.85 24.53 -2.13
C VAL A 134 -13.17 24.99 -0.86
N ARG A 135 -13.80 25.92 -0.15
CA ARG A 135 -13.28 26.55 1.08
C ARG A 135 -14.16 26.23 2.28
N ASP A 136 -13.59 26.26 3.47
CA ASP A 136 -14.37 26.16 4.70
C ASP A 136 -14.96 27.54 5.07
N VAL A 137 -16.21 27.57 5.53
CA VAL A 137 -16.90 28.81 5.93
C VAL A 137 -16.19 29.55 7.07
N SER A 138 -15.42 28.84 7.89
CA SER A 138 -14.59 29.43 8.95
C SER A 138 -13.30 30.05 8.42
N ASN A 139 -12.88 29.70 7.20
CA ASN A 139 -11.72 30.27 6.53
C ASN A 139 -11.99 30.54 5.04
N MET A 140 -12.39 31.77 4.73
CA MET A 140 -12.62 32.22 3.36
C MET A 140 -11.37 32.84 2.69
N GLY A 141 -10.21 32.77 3.36
CA GLY A 141 -8.95 33.30 2.86
C GLY A 141 -8.50 32.66 1.54
N PRO A 142 -7.47 33.22 0.88
CA PRO A 142 -6.97 32.71 -0.40
C PRO A 142 -6.24 31.36 -0.29
N TYR A 143 -5.86 30.94 0.91
CA TYR A 143 -5.11 29.71 1.18
C TYR A 143 -5.83 28.87 2.25
N ASP A 144 -5.77 27.54 2.13
CA ASP A 144 -6.34 26.63 3.14
C ASP A 144 -5.61 26.79 4.48
N PHE A 145 -4.28 26.85 4.41
CA PHE A 145 -3.43 27.27 5.52
C PHE A 145 -2.12 27.87 5.02
N GLU A 146 -1.44 28.55 5.93
CA GLU A 146 -0.09 29.07 5.75
C GLU A 146 0.81 28.51 6.84
N ALA A 147 1.95 27.93 6.47
CA ALA A 147 2.95 27.44 7.40
C ALA A 147 4.08 28.48 7.56
N VAL A 148 4.28 28.93 8.79
CA VAL A 148 5.19 30.02 9.15
C VAL A 148 6.20 29.57 10.20
N ALA A 149 7.36 30.23 10.25
CA ALA A 149 8.30 30.06 11.36
C ALA A 149 8.24 31.30 12.26
N VAL A 150 8.10 31.09 13.58
CA VAL A 150 8.09 32.16 14.58
C VAL A 150 9.38 32.09 15.40
N VAL A 151 10.05 33.23 15.55
CA VAL A 151 11.32 33.39 16.26
C VAL A 151 11.28 34.63 17.17
N PRO A 152 12.19 34.76 18.15
CA PRO A 152 12.38 36.02 18.87
C PRO A 152 12.64 37.21 17.94
N ILE A 153 12.13 38.40 18.29
CA ILE A 153 12.25 39.62 17.47
C ILE A 153 13.71 40.08 17.26
N ASN A 154 14.61 39.69 18.16
CA ASN A 154 16.05 39.96 18.08
C ASN A 154 16.84 38.90 17.28
N HIS A 155 16.15 37.96 16.62
CA HIS A 155 16.78 36.96 15.78
C HIS A 155 17.60 37.60 14.65
N THR A 156 18.75 37.01 14.34
CA THR A 156 19.67 37.51 13.30
C THR A 156 20.13 36.37 12.39
N ASN A 157 20.77 36.70 11.26
CA ASN A 157 21.32 35.73 10.31
C ASN A 157 20.30 34.80 9.61
N GLY A 158 19.02 35.19 9.55
CA GLY A 158 18.00 34.49 8.77
C GLY A 158 17.89 33.01 9.13
N LEU A 159 17.86 32.13 8.12
CA LEU A 159 17.73 30.69 8.33
C LEU A 159 18.97 30.06 9.00
N GLU A 160 20.19 30.51 8.68
CA GLU A 160 21.41 29.99 9.31
C GLU A 160 21.52 30.40 10.78
N GLY A 161 20.90 31.52 11.17
CA GLY A 161 20.81 31.91 12.58
C GLY A 161 20.03 30.93 13.46
N LEU A 162 19.29 30.00 12.86
CA LEU A 162 18.61 28.92 13.59
C LEU A 162 19.59 27.82 14.07
N ARG A 163 20.80 27.77 13.50
CA ARG A 163 21.81 26.78 13.85
C ARG A 163 22.21 26.89 15.31
N GLY A 164 22.28 25.74 15.99
CA GLY A 164 22.55 25.64 17.42
C GLY A 164 21.36 26.06 18.30
N GLY A 165 20.26 26.51 17.71
CA GLY A 165 19.04 26.88 18.42
C GLY A 165 18.18 25.69 18.85
N VAL A 166 17.02 26.02 19.41
CA VAL A 166 15.98 25.05 19.81
C VAL A 166 14.87 24.99 18.77
N TYR A 167 14.53 23.79 18.31
CA TYR A 167 13.45 23.61 17.33
C TYR A 167 12.16 23.08 17.98
N CYS A 168 11.04 23.76 17.74
CA CYS A 168 9.71 23.36 18.17
C CYS A 168 8.84 23.01 16.96
N HIS A 169 8.71 21.73 16.67
CA HIS A 169 7.96 21.19 15.53
C HIS A 169 6.58 20.69 16.00
N PRO A 170 5.49 20.91 15.25
CA PRO A 170 4.13 20.57 15.70
C PRO A 170 3.95 19.06 15.82
N GLY A 171 4.69 18.29 15.04
CA GLY A 171 4.76 16.83 15.16
C GLY A 171 4.10 16.14 13.98
N PHE A 172 4.33 14.84 13.89
CA PHE A 172 3.75 13.97 12.86
C PHE A 172 2.47 13.29 13.37
N ASP A 173 1.65 14.00 14.16
CA ASP A 173 0.40 13.45 14.74
C ASP A 173 -0.68 13.28 13.66
N GLU A 174 -1.15 12.04 13.48
CA GLU A 174 -2.17 11.65 12.52
C GLU A 174 -3.55 12.30 12.78
N LYS A 175 -3.80 12.82 13.99
CA LYS A 175 -5.12 13.37 14.36
C LYS A 175 -5.44 14.72 13.73
N ASP A 176 -4.43 15.47 13.33
CA ASP A 176 -4.56 16.77 12.64
C ASP A 176 -3.96 16.66 11.22
N ALA A 177 -4.42 15.67 10.45
CA ALA A 177 -3.94 15.25 9.12
C ALA A 177 -4.06 16.28 7.97
N LYS A 178 -4.10 17.59 8.26
CA LYS A 178 -4.10 18.64 7.23
C LYS A 178 -2.71 18.89 6.63
N TRP A 179 -1.63 18.59 7.35
CA TRP A 179 -0.26 18.83 6.87
C TRP A 179 0.36 17.53 6.33
N SER A 180 0.65 17.50 5.03
CA SER A 180 1.45 16.43 4.43
C SER A 180 2.89 16.42 4.99
N PRO A 181 3.61 15.28 4.92
CA PRO A 181 5.00 15.19 5.36
C PRO A 181 5.91 16.25 4.71
N ARG A 182 5.67 16.56 3.43
CA ARG A 182 6.34 17.66 2.73
C ARG A 182 6.16 19.00 3.43
N VAL A 183 4.95 19.32 3.89
CA VAL A 183 4.68 20.57 4.62
C VAL A 183 5.44 20.56 5.94
N LEU A 184 5.28 19.51 6.75
CA LEU A 184 5.95 19.36 8.05
C LEU A 184 7.48 19.55 7.94
N LYS A 185 8.08 19.00 6.89
CA LYS A 185 9.53 19.02 6.66
C LYS A 185 10.04 20.24 5.90
N THR A 186 9.19 21.21 5.53
CA THR A 186 9.62 22.33 4.67
C THR A 186 10.67 23.24 5.35
N LEU A 187 10.47 23.61 6.63
CA LEU A 187 11.47 24.41 7.34
C LEU A 187 12.78 23.64 7.53
N GLU A 188 12.69 22.33 7.81
CA GLU A 188 13.83 21.42 7.96
C GLU A 188 14.69 21.42 6.68
N GLN A 189 14.04 21.28 5.51
CA GLN A 189 14.71 21.32 4.21
C GLN A 189 15.35 22.68 3.91
N LEU A 190 14.66 23.79 4.18
CA LEU A 190 15.17 25.11 3.81
C LEU A 190 16.27 25.62 4.76
N ALA A 191 16.15 25.32 6.05
CA ALA A 191 17.12 25.78 7.06
C ALA A 191 18.30 24.81 7.19
N ALA A 192 18.04 23.53 7.45
CA ALA A 192 19.08 22.54 7.71
C ALA A 192 19.56 21.81 6.44
N ARG A 193 18.88 22.00 5.30
CA ARG A 193 19.21 21.36 4.00
C ARG A 193 19.16 19.84 4.05
N THR A 194 18.13 19.31 4.71
CA THR A 194 17.91 17.85 4.85
C THR A 194 17.63 17.15 3.52
N ASP A 195 17.34 17.90 2.46
CA ASP A 195 17.20 17.42 1.08
C ASP A 195 18.54 17.12 0.40
N ARG A 196 19.67 17.45 1.04
CA ARG A 196 21.03 17.31 0.49
C ARG A 196 21.90 16.50 1.45
N CYS A 197 22.72 15.60 0.92
CA CYS A 197 23.70 14.93 1.76
C CYS A 197 24.95 15.78 1.95
N GLN A 198 25.46 15.81 3.18
CA GLN A 198 26.84 16.22 3.45
C GLN A 198 27.81 15.07 3.15
N ASP A 199 27.37 13.82 3.35
CA ASP A 199 28.12 12.60 3.07
C ASP A 199 27.95 12.12 1.62
N VAL A 200 29.05 11.71 0.98
CA VAL A 200 29.02 11.12 -0.37
C VAL A 200 28.52 9.65 -0.33
N ASN A 201 28.61 8.98 0.82
CA ASN A 201 28.19 7.59 0.96
C ASN A 201 26.95 7.45 1.86
N THR A 202 25.80 7.20 1.23
CA THR A 202 24.52 6.96 1.90
C THR A 202 24.17 5.48 2.01
N ALA A 203 25.08 4.57 1.65
CA ALA A 203 24.86 3.13 1.75
C ALA A 203 24.56 2.70 3.20
N GLY A 204 23.58 1.81 3.36
CA GLY A 204 23.13 1.28 4.65
C GLY A 204 22.26 2.21 5.49
N LYS A 205 22.13 3.50 5.11
CA LYS A 205 21.28 4.47 5.82
C LYS A 205 19.85 4.46 5.25
N THR A 206 18.89 4.92 6.04
CA THR A 206 17.54 5.25 5.56
C THR A 206 17.40 6.74 5.26
N ALA A 207 16.33 7.15 4.55
CA ALA A 207 16.08 8.57 4.27
C ALA A 207 15.87 9.36 5.57
N GLU A 208 15.10 8.73 6.46
CA GLU A 208 14.73 9.25 7.77
C GLU A 208 15.97 9.39 8.66
N GLU A 209 16.91 8.43 8.61
CA GLU A 209 18.17 8.52 9.35
C GLU A 209 18.99 9.74 8.92
N ILE A 210 19.15 9.95 7.61
CA ILE A 210 19.95 11.09 7.11
C ILE A 210 19.29 12.43 7.46
N GLU A 211 17.97 12.49 7.39
CA GLU A 211 17.19 13.67 7.79
C GLU A 211 17.42 14.02 9.26
N VAL A 212 17.21 13.06 10.17
CA VAL A 212 17.35 13.32 11.61
C VAL A 212 18.80 13.53 12.03
N ASP A 213 19.76 12.89 11.38
CA ASP A 213 21.18 13.12 11.59
C ASP A 213 21.55 14.57 11.27
N THR A 214 21.14 15.03 10.08
CA THR A 214 21.34 16.42 9.64
C THR A 214 20.69 17.41 10.60
N LEU A 215 19.46 17.15 11.03
CA LEU A 215 18.74 18.01 11.98
C LEU A 215 19.39 18.05 13.34
N SER A 216 19.85 16.90 13.85
CA SER A 216 20.51 16.80 15.16
C SER A 216 21.85 17.52 15.22
N ASN A 217 22.53 17.67 14.08
CA ASN A 217 23.76 18.45 13.93
C ASN A 217 23.47 19.94 13.70
N PHE A 218 22.28 20.28 13.21
CA PHE A 218 21.88 21.66 12.97
C PHE A 218 21.30 22.33 14.22
N PHE A 219 20.41 21.67 14.95
CA PHE A 219 19.78 22.16 16.17
C PHE A 219 20.42 21.55 17.42
N SER A 220 20.61 22.35 18.48
CA SER A 220 21.18 21.82 19.74
C SER A 220 20.17 21.00 20.55
N ALA A 221 18.88 21.28 20.38
CA ALA A 221 17.78 20.59 21.01
C ALA A 221 16.49 20.80 20.19
N ALA A 222 15.53 19.89 20.29
CA ALA A 222 14.21 20.09 19.71
C ALA A 222 13.10 19.40 20.51
N CYS A 223 11.86 19.76 20.20
CA CYS A 223 10.75 18.82 20.24
C CYS A 223 10.26 18.57 18.82
N ARG A 224 10.50 17.35 18.34
CA ARG A 224 9.99 16.83 17.07
C ARG A 224 9.15 15.57 17.34
N PRO A 225 7.90 15.72 17.80
CA PRO A 225 7.13 14.57 18.27
C PRO A 225 6.48 13.78 17.12
N GLY A 226 6.06 12.55 17.42
CA GLY A 226 5.32 11.68 16.49
C GLY A 226 6.22 10.69 15.75
N THR A 227 5.69 10.05 14.72
CA THR A 227 6.37 8.97 13.97
C THR A 227 7.39 9.53 12.98
N TRP A 228 8.69 9.21 13.17
CA TRP A 228 9.78 9.61 12.27
C TRP A 228 9.98 8.60 11.14
N SER A 229 9.68 7.32 11.41
CA SER A 229 9.72 6.22 10.44
C SER A 229 8.47 5.36 10.60
N ASN A 230 7.86 4.95 9.48
CA ASN A 230 6.71 4.03 9.49
C ASN A 230 7.08 2.60 9.93
N ASN A 231 8.37 2.32 10.05
CA ASN A 231 8.88 1.13 10.71
C ASN A 231 9.17 1.41 12.19
N ASP A 232 8.40 0.81 13.09
CA ASP A 232 8.47 1.02 14.54
C ASP A 232 9.86 0.76 15.13
N THR A 233 10.57 -0.25 14.61
CA THR A 233 11.92 -0.59 15.11
C THR A 233 12.94 0.46 14.70
N VAL A 234 12.87 0.93 13.45
CA VAL A 234 13.72 2.02 12.95
C VAL A 234 13.38 3.31 13.70
N ASP A 235 12.10 3.62 13.87
CA ASP A 235 11.64 4.82 14.59
C ASP A 235 12.17 4.89 16.02
N ALA A 236 12.01 3.81 16.79
CA ALA A 236 12.53 3.72 18.15
C ALA A 236 14.07 3.85 18.18
N ASN A 237 14.77 3.26 17.20
CA ASN A 237 16.23 3.37 17.11
C ASN A 237 16.67 4.81 16.83
N LEU A 238 16.02 5.49 15.89
CA LEU A 238 16.32 6.88 15.53
C LEU A 238 16.07 7.80 16.73
N LYS A 239 14.91 7.69 17.40
CA LYS A 239 14.60 8.49 18.60
C LYS A 239 15.60 8.28 19.73
N SER A 240 16.07 7.05 19.92
CA SER A 240 17.08 6.74 20.93
C SER A 240 18.45 7.34 20.59
N ARG A 241 18.87 7.29 19.31
CA ARG A 241 20.16 7.82 18.85
C ARG A 241 20.19 9.34 18.78
N TYR A 242 19.09 9.95 18.35
CA TYR A 242 18.96 11.38 18.10
C TYR A 242 18.04 12.05 19.14
N SER A 243 18.24 11.69 20.42
CA SER A 243 17.39 12.11 21.53
C SER A 243 17.39 13.63 21.77
N SER A 244 18.39 14.36 21.28
CA SER A 244 18.40 15.83 21.29
C SER A 244 17.16 16.41 20.60
N LEU A 245 16.65 15.75 19.55
CA LEU A 245 15.45 16.17 18.81
C LEU A 245 14.13 15.95 19.58
N CYS A 246 14.20 15.29 20.73
CA CYS A 246 13.07 15.02 21.62
C CYS A 246 13.20 15.71 22.99
N SER A 247 14.35 16.29 23.28
CA SER A 247 14.71 16.83 24.59
C SER A 247 13.80 17.96 25.11
N ARG A 248 12.97 18.57 24.25
CA ARG A 248 12.04 19.66 24.60
C ARG A 248 10.57 19.27 24.57
N CYS A 249 10.24 18.00 24.36
CA CYS A 249 8.84 17.56 24.31
C CYS A 249 8.15 17.46 25.68
N GLY A 250 8.88 17.70 26.77
CA GLY A 250 8.42 17.48 28.13
C GLY A 250 8.81 16.09 28.65
N PRO A 251 8.22 15.60 29.75
CA PRO A 251 8.62 14.34 30.40
C PRO A 251 8.27 13.04 29.64
N ASP A 252 7.69 13.10 28.45
CA ASP A 252 7.43 11.91 27.62
C ASP A 252 8.73 11.31 27.06
N ALA A 253 9.13 10.16 27.61
CA ALA A 253 10.30 9.41 27.15
C ALA A 253 10.16 8.89 25.71
N SER A 254 8.93 8.75 25.20
CA SER A 254 8.68 8.22 23.85
C SER A 254 8.70 9.27 22.75
N CYS A 255 8.66 10.57 23.10
CA CYS A 255 8.59 11.65 22.12
C CYS A 255 7.42 11.49 21.13
N SER A 256 6.33 10.86 21.59
CA SER A 256 5.15 10.59 20.77
C SER A 256 4.30 11.84 20.57
N ARG A 257 4.33 12.75 21.54
CA ARG A 257 3.58 14.01 21.57
C ARG A 257 4.26 15.03 22.50
N TYR A 258 3.77 16.27 22.49
CA TYR A 258 4.10 17.21 23.56
C TYR A 258 3.43 16.81 24.88
N THR A 259 4.14 17.08 25.97
CA THR A 259 3.68 16.96 27.35
C THR A 259 3.95 18.23 28.16
N LEU A 260 4.25 19.34 27.47
CA LEU A 260 4.39 20.65 28.08
C LEU A 260 3.04 21.14 28.61
N ASP A 261 3.06 21.80 29.76
CA ASP A 261 1.89 22.48 30.30
C ASP A 261 1.59 23.72 29.45
N MET A 262 0.39 23.75 28.88
CA MET A 262 -0.09 24.81 27.98
C MET A 262 -0.65 26.02 28.73
N GLY A 263 -0.59 26.00 30.07
CA GLY A 263 -1.15 27.03 30.93
C GLY A 263 -2.68 26.97 30.95
N VAL A 264 -3.32 28.13 31.06
CA VAL A 264 -4.78 28.22 31.21
C VAL A 264 -5.47 27.78 29.93
N GLY A 265 -6.33 26.77 30.03
CA GLY A 265 -7.16 26.32 28.91
C GLY A 265 -8.13 27.40 28.44
N VAL A 266 -8.25 27.58 27.12
CA VAL A 266 -9.21 28.53 26.53
C VAL A 266 -10.50 27.79 26.20
N ALA A 267 -11.64 28.35 26.62
CA ALA A 267 -12.96 27.78 26.33
C ALA A 267 -13.23 27.79 24.82
N GLY A 268 -13.72 26.66 24.29
CA GLY A 268 -14.02 26.51 22.85
C GLY A 268 -12.81 26.21 21.96
N VAL A 269 -11.61 26.04 22.53
CA VAL A 269 -10.39 25.71 21.77
C VAL A 269 -9.78 24.39 22.23
N ARG A 270 -9.23 23.61 21.29
CA ARG A 270 -8.45 22.40 21.55
C ARG A 270 -7.14 22.75 22.25
N ASN A 271 -7.09 22.53 23.57
CA ASN A 271 -5.87 22.74 24.37
C ASN A 271 -4.82 21.64 24.19
N ASP A 272 -5.12 20.63 23.37
CA ASP A 272 -4.23 19.57 22.90
C ASP A 272 -3.73 19.78 21.45
N ASN A 273 -3.94 20.98 20.87
CA ASN A 273 -3.45 21.29 19.53
C ASN A 273 -1.92 21.39 19.49
N SER A 274 -1.32 20.67 18.56
CA SER A 274 0.12 20.49 18.48
C SER A 274 0.90 21.72 17.98
N HIS A 275 0.25 22.59 17.18
CA HIS A 275 0.82 23.88 16.80
C HIS A 275 0.86 24.86 17.98
N ILE A 276 -0.20 24.89 18.80
CA ILE A 276 -0.21 25.69 20.03
C ILE A 276 0.89 25.19 20.97
N GLN A 277 1.06 23.87 21.12
CA GLN A 277 2.14 23.26 21.90
C GLN A 277 3.55 23.61 21.39
N ALA A 278 3.74 23.65 20.08
CA ALA A 278 5.01 24.11 19.49
C ALA A 278 5.28 25.59 19.79
N LEU A 279 4.27 26.46 19.80
CA LEU A 279 4.41 27.87 20.17
C LEU A 279 4.74 28.04 21.67
N GLU A 280 4.17 27.20 22.54
CA GLU A 280 4.54 27.19 23.95
C GLU A 280 5.97 26.69 24.16
N CYS A 281 6.39 25.66 23.43
CA CYS A 281 7.78 25.21 23.38
C CYS A 281 8.72 26.36 23.00
N LEU A 282 8.38 27.15 21.97
CA LEU A 282 9.15 28.33 21.59
C LEU A 282 9.22 29.32 22.76
N ARG A 283 8.08 29.62 23.39
CA ARG A 283 7.96 30.62 24.45
C ARG A 283 8.82 30.29 25.67
N VAL A 284 8.82 29.05 26.13
CA VAL A 284 9.55 28.62 27.33
C VAL A 284 11.04 28.36 27.09
N ASN A 285 11.46 28.19 25.83
CA ASN A 285 12.87 27.95 25.47
C ASN A 285 13.57 29.18 24.87
N SER A 286 12.82 30.22 24.50
CA SER A 286 13.41 31.48 24.01
C SER A 286 14.03 32.27 25.17
N ASN A 287 15.31 32.61 25.07
CA ASN A 287 15.96 33.51 26.01
C ASN A 287 16.99 34.40 25.30
N ALA A 288 17.68 35.27 26.06
CA ALA A 288 18.61 36.25 25.49
C ALA A 288 19.84 35.62 24.80
N THR A 289 20.17 34.35 25.07
CA THR A 289 21.38 33.68 24.57
C THR A 289 21.09 32.50 23.63
N ASN A 290 19.87 31.97 23.62
CA ASN A 290 19.45 30.83 22.80
C ASN A 290 18.24 31.22 21.94
N THR A 291 18.41 31.12 20.63
CA THR A 291 17.32 31.24 19.66
C THR A 291 16.48 29.97 19.68
N ALA A 292 15.17 30.11 19.80
CA ALA A 292 14.21 29.04 19.54
C ALA A 292 13.35 29.38 18.31
N VAL A 293 12.83 28.37 17.63
CA VAL A 293 11.94 28.55 16.46
C VAL A 293 10.77 27.57 16.52
N ALA A 294 9.55 28.06 16.34
CA ALA A 294 8.36 27.24 16.15
C ALA A 294 7.92 27.25 14.69
N TYR A 295 7.66 26.08 14.11
CA TYR A 295 7.12 25.96 12.76
C TYR A 295 5.64 25.58 12.79
N VAL A 296 4.73 26.50 12.49
CA VAL A 296 3.30 26.32 12.82
C VAL A 296 2.38 26.96 11.79
N ALA A 297 1.09 26.62 11.84
CA ALA A 297 0.11 27.28 11.00
C ALA A 297 -0.17 28.71 11.48
N TRP A 298 -0.28 29.66 10.55
CA TRP A 298 -0.50 31.08 10.84
C TRP A 298 -1.74 31.33 11.71
N GLN A 299 -2.83 30.58 11.46
CA GLN A 299 -4.05 30.66 12.27
C GLN A 299 -3.78 30.45 13.78
N HIS A 300 -2.87 29.55 14.13
CA HIS A 300 -2.52 29.22 15.51
C HIS A 300 -1.55 30.23 16.10
N VAL A 301 -0.70 30.88 15.28
CA VAL A 301 0.11 32.04 15.73
C VAL A 301 -0.80 33.18 16.17
N ARG A 302 -1.80 33.51 15.35
CA ARG A 302 -2.78 34.54 15.68
C ARG A 302 -3.50 34.20 16.97
N GLU A 303 -4.13 33.02 17.05
CA GLU A 303 -4.83 32.58 18.25
C GLU A 303 -3.94 32.64 19.51
N PHE A 304 -2.71 32.15 19.41
CA PHE A 304 -1.78 32.10 20.53
C PHE A 304 -1.41 33.52 21.02
N PHE A 305 -1.01 34.41 20.12
CA PHE A 305 -0.54 35.75 20.48
C PHE A 305 -1.65 36.81 20.59
N THR A 306 -2.90 36.51 20.26
CA THR A 306 -4.04 37.41 20.53
C THR A 306 -4.82 37.00 21.76
N THR A 307 -4.99 35.69 21.99
CA THR A 307 -5.93 35.17 22.99
C THR A 307 -5.23 34.56 24.19
N ARG A 308 -4.13 33.81 23.97
CA ARG A 308 -3.47 33.05 25.04
C ARG A 308 -2.36 33.85 25.72
N ASN A 309 -1.47 34.44 24.94
CA ASN A 309 -0.25 35.12 25.40
C ASN A 309 -0.06 36.49 24.71
N PRO A 310 -1.01 37.44 24.84
CA PRO A 310 -0.96 38.72 24.14
C PRO A 310 0.20 39.63 24.55
N ASN A 311 0.65 39.54 25.81
CA ASN A 311 1.76 40.35 26.31
C ASN A 311 3.12 39.94 25.73
N ASP A 312 3.23 38.72 25.23
CA ASP A 312 4.47 38.19 24.68
C ASP A 312 4.67 38.57 23.20
N ALA A 313 3.58 38.90 22.48
CA ALA A 313 3.60 39.18 21.04
C ALA A 313 4.71 40.16 20.59
N PRO A 314 4.97 41.30 21.28
CA PRO A 314 6.02 42.23 20.87
C PRO A 314 7.44 41.66 20.89
N SER A 315 7.66 40.53 21.57
CA SER A 315 8.95 39.86 21.68
C SER A 315 9.24 38.88 20.54
N TYR A 316 8.29 38.68 19.60
CA TYR A 316 8.40 37.68 18.53
C TYR A 316 8.14 38.27 17.14
N ALA A 317 8.61 37.55 16.13
CA ALA A 317 8.45 37.86 14.71
C ALA A 317 8.21 36.59 13.90
N VAL A 318 7.57 36.74 12.74
CA VAL A 318 7.62 35.72 11.68
C VAL A 318 8.97 35.84 10.97
N LEU A 319 9.70 34.73 10.88
CA LEU A 319 10.87 34.59 10.03
C LEU A 319 10.44 34.24 8.61
N CYS A 320 10.79 35.09 7.65
CA CYS A 320 10.44 34.88 6.25
C CYS A 320 11.47 33.97 5.53
N PRO A 321 11.08 33.28 4.44
CA PRO A 321 12.00 32.42 3.68
C PRO A 321 13.25 33.13 3.13
N ASN A 322 13.16 34.44 2.88
CA ASN A 322 14.28 35.29 2.46
C ASN A 322 15.20 35.74 3.63
N GLY A 323 14.90 35.30 4.86
CA GLY A 323 15.67 35.64 6.07
C GLY A 323 15.26 36.92 6.79
N THR A 324 14.29 37.69 6.29
CA THR A 324 13.80 38.91 6.96
C THR A 324 12.82 38.58 8.09
N LEU A 325 12.66 39.50 9.04
CA LEU A 325 11.69 39.39 10.13
C LEU A 325 10.48 40.29 9.90
N ALA A 326 9.29 39.78 10.17
CA ALA A 326 8.05 40.53 10.24
C ALA A 326 7.52 40.53 11.70
N PRO A 327 7.58 41.67 12.42
CA PRO A 327 7.18 41.74 13.83
C PRO A 327 5.69 41.39 14.04
N LEU A 328 5.39 40.70 15.15
CA LEU A 328 4.01 40.38 15.55
C LEU A 328 3.33 41.56 16.24
N THR A 329 3.07 42.63 15.49
CA THR A 329 2.25 43.76 15.97
C THR A 329 0.76 43.41 15.98
N THR A 330 -0.05 44.24 16.64
CA THR A 330 -1.51 44.12 16.62
C THR A 330 -2.06 44.10 15.19
N ASP A 331 -1.52 44.93 14.29
CA ASP A 331 -1.94 44.97 12.88
C ASP A 331 -1.58 43.68 12.15
N THR A 332 -0.36 43.17 12.35
CA THR A 332 0.07 41.89 11.75
C THR A 332 -0.83 40.74 12.22
N LEU A 333 -1.11 40.65 13.52
CA LEU A 333 -1.94 39.57 14.09
C LEU A 333 -3.43 39.67 13.72
N ASN A 334 -3.92 40.87 13.42
CA ASN A 334 -5.28 41.06 12.93
C ASN A 334 -5.46 40.66 11.45
N ASN A 335 -4.37 40.55 10.69
CA ASN A 335 -4.42 40.14 9.29
C ASN A 335 -4.67 38.63 9.16
N ALA A 336 -5.62 38.25 8.30
CA ALA A 336 -5.91 36.85 7.99
C ALA A 336 -4.76 36.18 7.21
N ILE A 337 -3.98 36.96 6.46
CA ILE A 337 -2.87 36.48 5.64
C ILE A 337 -1.56 36.81 6.35
N SER A 338 -0.67 35.82 6.42
CA SER A 338 0.66 36.01 6.99
C SER A 338 1.50 37.01 6.18
N PRO A 339 2.38 37.81 6.82
CA PRO A 339 3.28 38.71 6.10
C PRO A 339 4.20 37.96 5.12
N CYS A 340 4.54 36.71 5.48
CA CYS A 340 5.30 35.77 4.66
C CYS A 340 5.08 34.35 5.20
N ALA A 341 5.19 33.35 4.33
CA ALA A 341 5.04 31.95 4.69
C ALA A 341 6.04 31.08 3.93
N PHE A 342 6.43 29.96 4.55
CA PHE A 342 7.22 28.92 3.89
C PHE A 342 6.37 28.05 2.98
N VAL A 343 5.10 27.84 3.37
CA VAL A 343 4.11 27.13 2.56
C VAL A 343 2.82 27.93 2.57
N ARG A 344 2.24 28.08 1.39
CA ARG A 344 0.83 28.46 1.20
C ARG A 344 0.12 27.29 0.58
N GLN A 345 -0.84 26.70 1.27
CA GLN A 345 -1.56 25.54 0.73
C GLN A 345 -2.72 26.03 -0.16
N PRO A 346 -2.78 25.62 -1.45
CA PRO A 346 -3.96 25.88 -2.26
C PRO A 346 -5.18 25.15 -1.68
N TRP A 347 -6.36 25.73 -1.88
CA TRP A 347 -7.61 25.03 -1.61
C TRP A 347 -7.82 23.87 -2.58
N GLY A 348 -8.58 22.87 -2.14
CA GLY A 348 -9.08 21.81 -3.01
C GLY A 348 -9.94 22.40 -4.13
N THR A 349 -9.97 21.73 -5.28
CA THR A 349 -10.51 22.29 -6.52
C THR A 349 -11.64 21.44 -7.09
N ILE A 350 -12.62 22.10 -7.68
CA ILE A 350 -13.56 21.50 -8.62
C ILE A 350 -12.94 21.65 -10.00
N VAL A 351 -12.74 20.53 -10.66
CA VAL A 351 -12.05 20.41 -11.95
C VAL A 351 -12.99 19.79 -12.97
N ALA A 352 -13.02 20.38 -14.17
CA ALA A 352 -13.77 19.87 -15.30
C ALA A 352 -12.82 19.49 -16.46
N SER A 353 -13.30 18.65 -17.37
CA SER A 353 -12.58 18.35 -18.61
C SER A 353 -12.43 19.63 -19.44
N THR A 354 -11.32 19.77 -20.17
CA THR A 354 -11.09 20.98 -20.99
C THR A 354 -12.21 21.21 -22.01
N ALA A 355 -12.79 20.15 -22.57
CA ALA A 355 -13.86 20.25 -23.56
C ALA A 355 -15.16 20.82 -22.97
N ASN A 356 -15.49 20.49 -21.72
CA ASN A 356 -16.77 20.83 -21.09
C ASN A 356 -16.65 21.94 -20.04
N ALA A 357 -15.44 22.42 -19.74
CA ALA A 357 -15.16 23.31 -18.61
C ALA A 357 -16.05 24.56 -18.58
N GLU A 358 -16.21 25.26 -19.70
CA GLU A 358 -17.02 26.48 -19.78
C GLU A 358 -18.50 26.21 -19.49
N ALA A 359 -19.04 25.13 -20.07
CA ALA A 359 -20.44 24.74 -19.88
C ALA A 359 -20.70 24.32 -18.42
N VAL A 360 -19.82 23.51 -17.83
CA VAL A 360 -19.90 23.06 -16.43
C VAL A 360 -19.76 24.25 -15.48
N TYR A 361 -18.82 25.15 -15.74
CA TYR A 361 -18.59 26.36 -14.96
C TYR A 361 -19.84 27.25 -14.90
N LEU A 362 -20.46 27.56 -16.06
CA LEU A 362 -21.68 28.36 -16.14
C LEU A 362 -22.86 27.66 -15.45
N ALA A 363 -23.00 26.33 -15.63
CA ALA A 363 -24.05 25.56 -15.01
C ALA A 363 -23.94 25.55 -13.47
N LEU A 364 -22.73 25.35 -12.93
CA LEU A 364 -22.51 25.39 -11.48
C LEU A 364 -22.76 26.78 -10.91
N ARG A 365 -22.29 27.85 -11.58
CA ARG A 365 -22.58 29.24 -11.15
C ARG A 365 -24.07 29.53 -11.11
N SER A 366 -24.84 29.00 -12.06
CA SER A 366 -26.30 29.13 -12.04
C SER A 366 -26.95 28.30 -10.93
N ALA A 367 -26.43 27.11 -10.65
CA ALA A 367 -26.99 26.20 -9.65
C ALA A 367 -26.65 26.65 -8.21
N TRP A 368 -25.44 27.14 -7.97
CA TRP A 368 -24.93 27.57 -6.66
C TRP A 368 -24.39 29.00 -6.74
N PRO A 369 -25.24 30.01 -7.00
CA PRO A 369 -24.80 31.40 -7.24
C PRO A 369 -24.09 32.03 -6.03
N ALA A 370 -24.48 31.65 -4.81
CA ALA A 370 -23.82 32.09 -3.58
C ALA A 370 -22.68 31.16 -3.12
N GLY A 371 -22.38 30.11 -3.88
CA GLY A 371 -21.41 29.08 -3.50
C GLY A 371 -21.80 28.22 -2.29
N SER A 372 -22.98 28.43 -1.70
CA SER A 372 -23.54 27.55 -0.65
C SER A 372 -24.36 26.43 -1.25
N SER A 373 -24.51 25.35 -0.49
CA SER A 373 -25.52 24.35 -0.74
C SER A 373 -26.91 24.98 -0.91
N PRO A 374 -27.63 24.69 -2.00
CA PRO A 374 -29.01 25.12 -2.18
C PRO A 374 -29.96 24.35 -1.24
N SER A 375 -31.16 24.86 -1.01
CA SER A 375 -32.15 24.18 -0.15
C SER A 375 -32.90 23.07 -0.88
N GLY A 376 -32.86 21.84 -0.35
CA GLY A 376 -33.89 20.82 -0.59
C GLY A 376 -34.05 20.28 -2.02
N SER A 377 -33.00 20.25 -2.84
CA SER A 377 -33.02 19.75 -4.21
C SER A 377 -31.90 18.74 -4.50
N TRP A 378 -31.94 18.06 -5.66
CA TRP A 378 -30.83 17.22 -6.13
C TRP A 378 -29.50 17.99 -6.23
N GLN A 379 -29.55 19.31 -6.42
CA GLN A 379 -28.37 20.18 -6.44
C GLN A 379 -27.72 20.28 -5.06
N ALA A 380 -28.47 20.13 -3.97
CA ALA A 380 -27.94 20.08 -2.60
C ALA A 380 -27.20 18.77 -2.35
N THR A 381 -27.73 17.67 -2.89
CA THR A 381 -27.06 16.37 -2.91
C THR A 381 -25.77 16.44 -3.70
N LEU A 382 -25.79 16.99 -4.92
CA LEU A 382 -24.59 17.21 -5.73
C LEU A 382 -23.57 18.11 -5.01
N PHE A 383 -24.03 19.19 -4.37
CA PHE A 383 -23.14 20.08 -3.59
C PHE A 383 -22.48 19.33 -2.46
N THR A 384 -23.23 18.51 -1.72
CA THR A 384 -22.68 17.71 -0.62
C THR A 384 -21.63 16.72 -1.14
N MET A 385 -21.85 16.14 -2.32
CA MET A 385 -20.93 15.19 -2.94
C MET A 385 -19.66 15.83 -3.51
N LEU A 386 -19.76 17.00 -4.15
CA LEU A 386 -18.63 17.68 -4.78
C LEU A 386 -17.87 18.63 -3.85
N ALA A 387 -18.55 19.25 -2.88
CA ALA A 387 -17.97 20.31 -2.05
C ALA A 387 -17.92 19.97 -0.54
N GLY A 388 -18.60 18.94 -0.05
CA GLY A 388 -18.47 18.50 1.35
C GLY A 388 -19.50 19.07 2.33
N GLY A 389 -20.59 19.67 1.84
CA GLY A 389 -21.80 19.95 2.65
C GLY A 389 -21.82 21.34 3.32
N ALA A 390 -22.51 21.48 4.46
CA ALA A 390 -22.94 22.79 4.98
C ALA A 390 -21.81 23.77 5.35
N ASN A 391 -20.63 23.26 5.72
CA ASN A 391 -19.47 24.08 6.06
C ASN A 391 -18.62 24.45 4.83
N ALA A 392 -18.96 23.95 3.65
CA ALA A 392 -18.24 24.24 2.44
C ALA A 392 -18.80 25.46 1.71
N ARG A 393 -17.89 26.19 1.06
CA ARG A 393 -18.19 27.32 0.19
C ARG A 393 -17.44 27.13 -1.12
N VAL A 394 -18.19 27.03 -2.21
CA VAL A 394 -17.64 27.00 -3.57
C VAL A 394 -17.32 28.43 -3.98
N VAL A 395 -16.06 28.69 -4.32
CA VAL A 395 -15.58 29.99 -4.81
C VAL A 395 -15.11 29.79 -6.25
N TYR A 396 -15.84 30.37 -7.19
CA TYR A 396 -15.56 30.24 -8.62
C TYR A 396 -14.34 31.05 -9.04
N GLU A 397 -13.53 30.47 -9.92
CA GLU A 397 -12.49 31.21 -10.63
C GLU A 397 -13.11 32.24 -11.59
N ASP A 398 -12.34 33.25 -11.99
CA ASP A 398 -12.82 34.28 -12.96
C ASP A 398 -13.07 33.69 -14.35
N ALA A 399 -12.29 32.67 -14.71
CA ALA A 399 -12.46 31.84 -15.89
C ALA A 399 -11.84 30.46 -15.61
N PRO A 400 -12.23 29.40 -16.35
CA PRO A 400 -11.56 28.10 -16.25
C PRO A 400 -10.04 28.20 -16.50
N VAL A 401 -9.22 27.76 -15.55
CA VAL A 401 -7.75 27.81 -15.63
C VAL A 401 -7.13 26.42 -15.56
N SER A 402 -5.92 26.23 -16.08
CA SER A 402 -5.23 24.93 -15.95
C SER A 402 -4.80 24.65 -14.50
N PRO A 403 -4.72 23.38 -14.06
CA PRO A 403 -4.19 23.01 -12.74
C PRO A 403 -2.81 23.61 -12.47
N LEU A 404 -1.92 23.63 -13.47
CA LEU A 404 -0.60 24.25 -13.33
C LEU A 404 -0.69 25.76 -13.08
N ASN A 405 -1.52 26.48 -13.84
CA ASN A 405 -1.65 27.93 -13.66
C ASN A 405 -2.23 28.27 -12.28
N TYR A 406 -3.28 27.56 -11.85
CA TYR A 406 -3.89 27.74 -10.52
C TYR A 406 -2.86 27.51 -9.38
N THR A 407 -2.12 26.41 -9.45
CA THR A 407 -1.15 26.07 -8.38
C THR A 407 0.12 26.94 -8.45
N SER A 408 0.57 27.35 -9.63
CA SER A 408 1.84 28.08 -9.81
C SER A 408 1.91 29.42 -9.09
N SER A 409 0.77 30.11 -8.93
CA SER A 409 0.69 31.38 -8.19
C SER A 409 0.64 31.19 -6.67
N ILE A 410 0.47 29.96 -6.18
CA ILE A 410 0.26 29.64 -4.76
C ILE A 410 1.42 28.81 -4.21
N ARG A 411 1.66 27.65 -4.80
CA ARG A 411 2.66 26.65 -4.38
C ARG A 411 3.13 25.83 -5.56
N THR A 412 4.38 26.00 -5.94
CA THR A 412 5.05 25.19 -6.97
C THR A 412 5.83 24.05 -6.32
N ILE A 413 5.64 22.83 -6.82
CA ILE A 413 6.47 21.66 -6.48
C ILE A 413 7.22 21.28 -7.76
N SER A 414 8.56 21.29 -7.70
CA SER A 414 9.42 20.82 -8.80
C SER A 414 9.08 19.39 -9.20
N SER A 415 9.36 19.01 -10.44
CA SER A 415 9.16 17.62 -10.87
C SER A 415 10.04 16.66 -10.07
N ALA A 416 9.68 15.39 -10.04
CA ALA A 416 10.44 14.36 -9.32
C ALA A 416 11.88 14.24 -9.85
N GLU A 417 12.10 14.48 -11.15
CA GLU A 417 13.41 14.43 -11.81
C GLU A 417 14.28 15.66 -11.50
N ALA A 418 13.66 16.82 -11.34
CA ALA A 418 14.35 18.09 -11.09
C ALA A 418 14.63 18.34 -9.60
N SER A 419 14.04 17.54 -8.71
CA SER A 419 14.16 17.72 -7.27
C SER A 419 15.47 17.16 -6.76
N ALA A 420 16.20 17.95 -5.97
CA ALA A 420 17.35 17.45 -5.24
C ALA A 420 16.90 16.33 -4.30
N SER A 421 17.64 15.22 -4.30
CA SER A 421 17.49 14.17 -3.31
C SER A 421 18.86 13.75 -2.84
N CYS A 422 18.96 13.48 -1.55
CA CYS A 422 20.16 12.97 -0.93
C CYS A 422 20.44 11.52 -1.40
N MET A 423 19.40 10.72 -1.63
CA MET A 423 19.58 9.34 -2.08
C MET A 423 19.23 9.17 -3.55
N PRO A 424 19.88 8.24 -4.27
CA PRO A 424 19.52 7.95 -5.65
C PRO A 424 18.08 7.47 -5.73
N ALA A 425 17.38 7.88 -6.79
CA ALA A 425 16.03 7.42 -7.05
C ALA A 425 16.00 5.90 -7.21
N ARG A 426 15.00 5.25 -6.62
CA ARG A 426 14.81 3.80 -6.66
C ARG A 426 14.08 3.41 -7.93
N ARG A 427 14.72 2.59 -8.76
CA ARG A 427 14.21 2.16 -10.07
C ARG A 427 13.26 0.95 -9.92
N TRP A 428 11.97 1.22 -9.90
CA TRP A 428 10.89 0.23 -9.87
C TRP A 428 10.64 -0.34 -11.27
N CYS A 429 10.80 -1.65 -11.44
CA CYS A 429 10.48 -2.32 -12.70
C CYS A 429 8.97 -2.60 -12.86
N THR A 430 8.43 -2.35 -14.05
CA THR A 430 7.05 -2.67 -14.44
C THR A 430 7.04 -3.57 -15.67
N ILE A 431 5.97 -4.33 -15.91
CA ILE A 431 5.88 -5.34 -16.99
C ILE A 431 4.78 -5.07 -18.02
N SER A 432 4.03 -3.97 -17.88
CA SER A 432 3.01 -3.55 -18.87
C SER A 432 2.92 -2.03 -18.98
N ALA A 433 2.23 -1.53 -20.02
CA ALA A 433 2.00 -0.09 -20.20
C ALA A 433 1.10 0.48 -19.09
N GLU A 434 0.10 -0.31 -18.68
CA GLU A 434 -0.87 0.03 -17.65
C GLU A 434 -0.20 0.07 -16.28
N GLU A 435 0.73 -0.87 -16.02
CA GLU A 435 1.50 -0.91 -14.78
C GLU A 435 2.50 0.24 -14.70
N ASP A 436 3.18 0.56 -15.81
CA ASP A 436 4.06 1.73 -15.90
C ASP A 436 3.29 3.03 -15.64
N THR A 437 2.09 3.16 -16.19
CA THR A 437 1.21 4.32 -15.94
C THR A 437 0.86 4.43 -14.46
N LYS A 438 0.41 3.34 -13.83
CA LYS A 438 0.10 3.31 -12.38
C LYS A 438 1.34 3.66 -11.54
N CYS A 439 2.51 3.14 -11.91
CA CYS A 439 3.76 3.43 -11.23
C CYS A 439 4.09 4.93 -11.27
N ASN A 440 3.93 5.59 -12.42
CA ASN A 440 4.21 7.02 -12.56
C ASN A 440 3.27 7.90 -11.72
N TRP A 441 2.01 7.49 -11.55
CA TRP A 441 1.09 8.13 -10.63
C TRP A 441 1.49 7.94 -9.16
N VAL A 442 1.88 6.73 -8.76
CA VAL A 442 2.42 6.46 -7.41
C VAL A 442 3.68 7.26 -7.14
N ARG A 443 4.62 7.28 -8.09
CA ARG A 443 5.85 8.10 -8.04
C ARG A 443 5.52 9.56 -7.74
N SER A 444 4.55 10.12 -8.46
CA SER A 444 4.21 11.53 -8.36
C SER A 444 3.43 11.85 -7.10
N ALA A 445 2.53 10.96 -6.67
CA ALA A 445 1.84 11.08 -5.38
C ALA A 445 2.83 11.04 -4.21
N ALA A 446 3.75 10.06 -4.21
CA ALA A 446 4.82 9.96 -3.23
C ALA A 446 5.69 11.24 -3.20
N HIS A 447 6.03 11.75 -4.38
CA HIS A 447 6.78 13.00 -4.52
C HIS A 447 6.01 14.20 -3.97
N VAL A 448 4.73 14.39 -4.31
CA VAL A 448 3.91 15.49 -3.77
C VAL A 448 3.85 15.45 -2.24
N LEU A 449 3.71 14.25 -1.65
CA LEU A 449 3.73 14.09 -0.19
C LEU A 449 5.13 14.24 0.43
N GLY A 450 6.19 14.28 -0.37
CA GLY A 450 7.57 14.42 0.11
C GLY A 450 8.18 13.13 0.64
N ILE A 451 7.68 11.97 0.20
CA ILE A 451 8.22 10.65 0.53
C ILE A 451 9.57 10.49 -0.17
N GLN A 452 10.55 9.93 0.55
CA GLN A 452 11.92 9.71 0.08
C GLN A 452 12.34 8.26 0.32
N PRO A 453 13.30 7.71 -0.46
CA PRO A 453 13.89 8.29 -1.68
C PRO A 453 12.87 8.43 -2.82
N ALA A 454 13.22 9.23 -3.83
CA ALA A 454 12.44 9.34 -5.05
C ALA A 454 12.30 7.99 -5.77
N ILE A 455 11.23 7.81 -6.55
CA ILE A 455 10.94 6.59 -7.31
C ILE A 455 11.16 6.88 -8.80
N THR A 456 11.65 5.90 -9.56
CA THR A 456 11.64 5.92 -11.03
C THR A 456 11.07 4.64 -11.59
N CYS A 457 10.14 4.73 -12.54
CA CYS A 457 9.47 3.59 -13.14
C CYS A 457 10.17 3.20 -14.45
N LEU A 458 10.48 1.92 -14.62
CA LEU A 458 11.17 1.39 -15.80
C LEU A 458 10.45 0.14 -16.31
N ARG A 459 9.82 0.24 -17.48
CA ARG A 459 9.08 -0.86 -18.09
C ARG A 459 9.97 -1.89 -18.80
N ARG A 460 9.64 -3.18 -18.62
CA ARG A 460 10.13 -4.35 -19.37
C ARG A 460 8.97 -5.19 -19.89
N ASN A 461 9.25 -6.27 -20.60
CA ASN A 461 8.21 -7.12 -21.20
C ASN A 461 7.75 -8.24 -20.26
N THR A 462 8.65 -8.76 -19.42
CA THR A 462 8.35 -9.89 -18.53
C THR A 462 8.97 -9.70 -17.14
N ILE A 463 8.46 -10.47 -16.17
CA ILE A 463 9.04 -10.54 -14.83
C ILE A 463 10.50 -11.01 -14.90
N LEU A 464 10.82 -11.97 -15.77
CA LEU A 464 12.19 -12.49 -15.91
C LEU A 464 13.15 -11.43 -16.44
N ASP A 465 12.71 -10.57 -17.37
CA ASP A 465 13.51 -9.42 -17.82
C ASP A 465 13.81 -8.48 -16.65
N CYS A 466 12.81 -8.18 -15.82
CA CYS A 466 13.02 -7.37 -14.61
C CYS A 466 14.00 -8.04 -13.64
N LEU A 467 13.89 -9.34 -13.39
CA LEU A 467 14.82 -10.06 -12.51
C LEU A 467 16.26 -10.04 -13.04
N SER A 468 16.43 -10.20 -14.36
CA SER A 468 17.72 -10.09 -15.05
C SER A 468 18.31 -8.69 -14.89
N ASP A 469 17.49 -7.65 -15.09
CA ASP A 469 17.92 -6.26 -14.98
C ASP A 469 18.20 -5.83 -13.54
N ILE A 470 17.54 -6.42 -12.53
CA ILE A 470 17.91 -6.19 -11.12
C ILE A 470 19.32 -6.72 -10.89
N LYS A 471 19.61 -7.94 -11.34
CA LYS A 471 20.95 -8.56 -11.25
C LYS A 471 22.01 -7.74 -12.00
N ALA A 472 21.67 -7.19 -13.17
CA ALA A 472 22.55 -6.36 -14.00
C ALA A 472 22.61 -4.88 -13.58
N GLU A 473 22.03 -4.52 -12.43
CA GLU A 473 22.02 -3.16 -11.87
C GLU A 473 21.33 -2.10 -12.75
N GLN A 474 20.44 -2.52 -13.66
CA GLN A 474 19.69 -1.63 -14.56
C GLN A 474 18.36 -1.17 -13.95
N VAL A 475 17.75 -2.01 -13.12
CA VAL A 475 16.62 -1.66 -12.25
C VAL A 475 16.95 -2.08 -10.81
N ASP A 476 16.15 -1.66 -9.83
CA ASP A 476 16.47 -1.89 -8.41
C ASP A 476 15.55 -2.88 -7.73
N PHE A 477 14.26 -2.86 -8.06
CA PHE A 477 13.29 -3.76 -7.44
C PHE A 477 12.04 -3.97 -8.28
N LEU A 478 11.33 -5.07 -8.01
CA LEU A 478 9.93 -5.25 -8.39
C LEU A 478 9.21 -6.15 -7.38
N ALA A 479 7.89 -6.12 -7.39
CA ALA A 479 7.07 -7.13 -6.77
C ALA A 479 6.94 -8.35 -7.70
N ILE A 480 7.16 -9.55 -7.17
CA ILE A 480 7.00 -10.82 -7.90
C ILE A 480 6.04 -11.76 -7.16
N PRO A 481 5.31 -12.62 -7.89
CA PRO A 481 4.72 -13.80 -7.31
C PRO A 481 5.79 -14.69 -6.66
N THR A 482 5.48 -15.31 -5.52
CA THR A 482 6.40 -16.20 -4.80
C THR A 482 6.77 -17.46 -5.59
N THR A 483 6.07 -17.76 -6.68
CA THR A 483 6.46 -18.81 -7.65
C THR A 483 7.80 -18.52 -8.33
N TYR A 484 8.14 -17.26 -8.57
CA TYR A 484 9.45 -16.86 -9.07
C TYR A 484 10.52 -16.82 -7.97
N GLY A 485 10.14 -17.01 -6.71
CA GLY A 485 11.02 -16.86 -5.56
C GLY A 485 12.28 -17.72 -5.67
N TYR A 486 12.14 -19.00 -6.07
CA TYR A 486 13.28 -19.90 -6.27
C TYR A 486 14.26 -19.36 -7.32
N LEU A 487 13.76 -19.00 -8.50
CA LEU A 487 14.57 -18.46 -9.60
C LEU A 487 15.25 -17.15 -9.20
N ALA A 488 14.50 -16.26 -8.54
CA ALA A 488 15.01 -14.99 -8.04
C ALA A 488 16.25 -15.21 -7.16
N ARG A 489 16.28 -16.24 -6.29
CA ARG A 489 17.46 -16.53 -5.46
C ARG A 489 18.55 -17.25 -6.23
N GLN A 490 18.21 -18.33 -6.93
CA GLN A 490 19.20 -19.27 -7.45
C GLN A 490 19.83 -18.80 -8.75
N HIS A 491 19.00 -18.37 -9.71
CA HIS A 491 19.49 -17.88 -11.00
C HIS A 491 19.85 -16.39 -10.96
N TYR A 492 18.96 -15.57 -10.38
CA TYR A 492 19.10 -14.11 -10.41
C TYR A 492 19.87 -13.53 -9.20
N GLN A 493 20.19 -14.34 -8.18
CA GLN A 493 20.96 -13.92 -6.99
C GLN A 493 20.35 -12.73 -6.22
N LEU A 494 19.02 -12.70 -6.15
CA LEU A 494 18.22 -11.70 -5.47
C LEU A 494 17.81 -12.15 -4.07
N THR A 495 17.27 -11.22 -3.29
CA THR A 495 16.77 -11.40 -1.93
C THR A 495 15.46 -10.62 -1.74
N PRO A 496 14.55 -11.05 -0.86
CA PRO A 496 13.35 -10.25 -0.58
C PRO A 496 13.70 -9.05 0.29
N VAL A 497 13.02 -7.92 0.07
CA VAL A 497 13.01 -6.76 0.97
C VAL A 497 11.72 -6.67 1.79
N LYS A 498 10.59 -7.12 1.22
CA LYS A 498 9.29 -7.23 1.90
C LYS A 498 8.54 -8.44 1.39
N LEU A 499 7.71 -9.05 2.26
CA LEU A 499 6.70 -10.01 1.87
C LEU A 499 5.35 -9.29 1.70
N ILE A 500 4.57 -9.67 0.69
CA ILE A 500 3.25 -9.06 0.45
C ILE A 500 2.19 -9.92 1.13
N GLN A 501 1.59 -9.38 2.19
CA GLN A 501 0.53 -10.06 2.92
C GLN A 501 -0.78 -9.96 2.15
N ASN A 502 -1.49 -11.07 2.09
CA ASN A 502 -2.82 -11.15 1.50
C ASN A 502 -3.79 -11.63 2.57
N GLN A 503 -5.10 -11.41 2.36
CA GLN A 503 -6.13 -12.03 3.19
C GLN A 503 -5.91 -13.56 3.28
N PRO A 504 -6.13 -14.21 4.44
CA PRO A 504 -5.84 -15.65 4.61
C PRO A 504 -6.49 -16.57 3.56
N ILE A 505 -7.70 -16.21 3.09
CA ILE A 505 -8.42 -16.93 2.03
C ILE A 505 -7.67 -16.93 0.69
N ASN A 506 -6.79 -15.95 0.49
CA ASN A 506 -5.97 -15.78 -0.71
C ASN A 506 -4.56 -16.34 -0.55
N ALA A 507 -4.22 -16.97 0.58
CA ALA A 507 -2.91 -17.61 0.74
C ALA A 507 -2.72 -18.77 -0.26
N THR A 508 -1.50 -18.94 -0.74
CA THR A 508 -1.15 -20.05 -1.62
C THR A 508 -1.05 -21.34 -0.81
N ARG A 509 -1.91 -22.30 -1.17
CA ARG A 509 -2.06 -23.62 -0.55
C ARG A 509 -1.61 -24.69 -1.55
N ILE A 510 -0.44 -25.26 -1.34
CA ILE A 510 0.16 -26.28 -2.22
C ILE A 510 -0.18 -27.68 -1.69
N ALA A 511 -0.64 -28.57 -2.57
CA ALA A 511 -0.92 -29.97 -2.26
C ALA A 511 -0.48 -30.90 -3.39
N ALA A 512 -0.33 -32.18 -3.06
CA ALA A 512 -0.13 -33.26 -4.03
C ALA A 512 -1.42 -34.05 -4.21
N PHE A 513 -1.79 -34.35 -5.45
CA PHE A 513 -2.95 -35.17 -5.81
C PHE A 513 -2.54 -36.35 -6.68
N VAL A 514 -3.15 -37.49 -6.41
CA VAL A 514 -3.01 -38.73 -7.18
C VAL A 514 -4.39 -39.20 -7.64
N LYS A 515 -4.44 -40.10 -8.62
CA LYS A 515 -5.69 -40.73 -9.05
C LYS A 515 -6.21 -41.69 -7.99
N GLU A 516 -7.51 -41.62 -7.67
CA GLU A 516 -8.12 -42.53 -6.71
C GLU A 516 -8.05 -44.00 -7.18
N SER A 517 -8.08 -44.24 -8.50
CA SER A 517 -7.85 -45.58 -9.06
C SER A 517 -6.48 -46.16 -8.69
N SER A 518 -5.45 -45.32 -8.57
CA SER A 518 -4.09 -45.73 -8.16
C SER A 518 -4.00 -45.98 -6.65
N VAL A 519 -4.84 -45.29 -5.86
CA VAL A 519 -4.97 -45.53 -4.42
C VAL A 519 -5.69 -46.85 -4.14
N VAL A 520 -6.84 -47.06 -4.78
CA VAL A 520 -7.67 -48.27 -4.58
C VAL A 520 -6.94 -49.54 -5.03
N SER A 521 -6.12 -49.45 -6.08
CA SER A 521 -5.27 -50.57 -6.53
C SER A 521 -4.04 -50.81 -5.65
N GLY A 522 -3.78 -49.97 -4.64
CA GLY A 522 -2.60 -50.07 -3.78
C GLY A 522 -1.29 -49.63 -4.44
N ASN A 523 -1.36 -49.09 -5.67
CA ASN A 523 -0.18 -48.65 -6.43
C ASN A 523 0.46 -47.40 -5.83
N VAL A 524 -0.35 -46.47 -5.29
CA VAL A 524 0.13 -45.22 -4.71
C VAL A 524 -0.54 -44.96 -3.37
N SER A 525 0.25 -44.99 -2.30
CA SER A 525 -0.21 -44.75 -0.92
C SER A 525 0.66 -43.78 -0.13
N ARG A 526 1.90 -43.57 -0.59
CA ARG A 526 2.96 -42.80 0.05
C ARG A 526 3.90 -42.25 -1.02
N PHE A 527 4.69 -41.22 -0.70
CA PHE A 527 5.58 -40.58 -1.67
C PHE A 527 6.55 -41.59 -2.29
N GLU A 528 7.10 -42.54 -1.53
CA GLU A 528 8.03 -43.58 -2.02
C GLU A 528 7.49 -44.37 -3.22
N ASN A 529 6.16 -44.49 -3.37
CA ASN A 529 5.54 -45.17 -4.51
C ASN A 529 5.60 -44.36 -5.81
N LEU A 530 5.99 -43.10 -5.75
CA LEU A 530 6.08 -42.18 -6.89
C LEU A 530 7.45 -42.24 -7.60
N ARG A 531 8.40 -43.02 -7.08
CA ARG A 531 9.68 -43.24 -7.77
C ARG A 531 9.43 -43.89 -9.13
N ASP A 532 10.11 -43.40 -10.16
CA ASP A 532 9.98 -43.84 -11.56
C ASP A 532 8.57 -43.64 -12.17
N ARG A 533 7.70 -42.87 -11.51
CA ARG A 533 6.36 -42.47 -12.01
C ARG A 533 6.39 -41.11 -12.70
N ASN A 534 5.30 -40.75 -13.37
CA ASN A 534 5.19 -39.48 -14.08
C ASN A 534 4.54 -38.39 -13.23
N ALA A 535 5.17 -37.22 -13.15
CA ALA A 535 4.72 -36.09 -12.32
C ALA A 535 4.35 -34.84 -13.11
N CYS A 536 3.38 -34.09 -12.60
CA CYS A 536 2.88 -32.85 -13.17
C CYS A 536 3.14 -31.67 -12.23
N PHE A 537 3.77 -30.62 -12.76
CA PHE A 537 4.02 -29.36 -12.07
C PHE A 537 3.50 -28.18 -12.92
N PRO A 538 3.03 -27.08 -12.30
CA PRO A 538 2.61 -25.88 -13.00
C PRO A 538 3.72 -25.27 -13.85
N GLU A 539 4.93 -25.24 -13.30
CA GLU A 539 6.12 -24.64 -13.88
C GLU A 539 7.36 -25.13 -13.12
N PHE A 540 8.50 -25.12 -13.80
CA PHE A 540 9.79 -25.42 -13.19
C PHE A 540 10.20 -24.32 -12.19
N GLY A 541 10.68 -24.74 -11.02
CA GLY A 541 11.10 -23.80 -9.97
C GLY A 541 9.96 -23.07 -9.25
N GLY A 542 8.70 -23.24 -9.67
CA GLY A 542 7.53 -22.68 -9.01
C GLY A 542 7.28 -23.26 -7.62
N LEU A 543 6.40 -22.62 -6.83
CA LEU A 543 6.13 -23.02 -5.43
C LEU A 543 5.83 -24.51 -5.27
N ALA A 544 4.99 -25.09 -6.13
CA ALA A 544 4.65 -26.51 -6.06
C ALA A 544 5.87 -27.44 -6.23
N TYR A 545 6.78 -27.06 -7.12
CA TYR A 545 8.02 -27.78 -7.40
C TYR A 545 8.93 -27.76 -6.17
N VAL A 546 9.19 -26.57 -5.61
CA VAL A 546 10.04 -26.41 -4.41
C VAL A 546 9.42 -27.04 -3.15
N SER A 547 8.09 -27.00 -3.01
CA SER A 547 7.38 -27.67 -1.92
C SER A 547 7.54 -29.19 -1.98
N PHE A 548 7.52 -29.79 -3.18
CA PHE A 548 7.82 -31.21 -3.34
C PHE A 548 9.27 -31.52 -2.95
N VAL A 549 10.24 -30.74 -3.44
CA VAL A 549 11.66 -30.97 -3.11
C VAL A 549 11.91 -30.89 -1.60
N ARG A 550 11.38 -29.87 -0.93
CA ARG A 550 11.46 -29.76 0.53
C ARG A 550 10.83 -30.97 1.23
N THR A 551 9.62 -31.35 0.83
CA THR A 551 8.94 -32.52 1.40
C THR A 551 9.77 -33.79 1.19
N GLY A 552 10.37 -33.95 0.01
CA GLY A 552 11.19 -35.11 -0.30
C GLY A 552 12.49 -35.18 0.50
N HIS A 553 13.13 -34.04 0.75
CA HIS A 553 14.28 -33.93 1.65
C HIS A 553 13.91 -34.25 3.10
N GLU A 554 12.83 -33.66 3.63
CA GLU A 554 12.34 -33.92 5.00
C GLU A 554 11.98 -35.40 5.22
N ARG A 555 11.60 -36.10 4.15
CA ARG A 555 11.23 -37.52 4.14
C ARG A 555 12.39 -38.47 3.85
N GLY A 556 13.54 -37.96 3.42
CA GLY A 556 14.66 -38.80 2.97
C GLY A 556 14.39 -39.57 1.68
N ILE A 557 13.40 -39.18 0.88
CA ILE A 557 13.14 -39.78 -0.45
C ILE A 557 13.97 -39.13 -1.56
N LEU A 558 14.44 -37.91 -1.31
CA LEU A 558 15.36 -37.13 -2.14
C LEU A 558 16.67 -36.91 -1.36
N SER A 559 17.80 -36.87 -2.06
CA SER A 559 19.10 -36.66 -1.42
C SER A 559 19.25 -35.22 -0.93
N THR A 560 19.52 -35.03 0.36
CA THR A 560 19.75 -33.70 0.97
C THR A 560 21.09 -33.07 0.60
N SER A 561 22.03 -33.86 0.03
CA SER A 561 23.32 -33.36 -0.44
C SER A 561 23.25 -32.78 -1.85
N GLU A 562 22.14 -32.99 -2.55
CA GLU A 562 21.96 -32.57 -3.93
C GLU A 562 21.11 -31.30 -4.00
N CYS A 563 21.67 -30.26 -4.62
CA CYS A 563 21.06 -28.93 -4.63
C CYS A 563 20.72 -28.42 -6.03
N ASP A 564 21.10 -29.18 -7.06
CA ASP A 564 20.50 -29.06 -8.37
C ASP A 564 19.10 -29.69 -8.34
N TYR A 565 18.09 -28.85 -8.09
CA TYR A 565 16.72 -29.35 -8.00
C TYR A 565 16.17 -29.84 -9.33
N ALA A 566 16.78 -29.50 -10.48
CA ALA A 566 16.43 -30.14 -11.74
C ALA A 566 16.82 -31.62 -11.72
N ARG A 567 18.05 -31.91 -11.27
CA ARG A 567 18.56 -33.26 -11.10
C ARG A 567 17.78 -34.05 -10.05
N VAL A 568 17.58 -33.49 -8.85
CA VAL A 568 16.87 -34.17 -7.75
C VAL A 568 15.51 -34.70 -8.20
N VAL A 569 14.71 -33.87 -8.86
CA VAL A 569 13.36 -34.23 -9.30
C VAL A 569 13.43 -35.13 -10.53
N GLY A 570 14.31 -34.83 -11.48
CA GLY A 570 14.41 -35.57 -12.74
C GLY A 570 15.06 -36.95 -12.62
N GLU A 571 15.75 -37.26 -11.52
CA GLU A 571 16.23 -38.61 -11.17
C GLU A 571 15.23 -39.40 -10.32
N TYR A 572 14.30 -38.72 -9.64
CA TYR A 572 13.30 -39.36 -8.81
C TYR A 572 12.11 -39.88 -9.63
N PHE A 573 11.63 -39.09 -10.59
CA PHE A 573 10.52 -39.43 -11.47
C PHE A 573 11.00 -40.09 -12.76
N GLY A 574 10.17 -40.96 -13.34
CA GLY A 574 10.43 -41.59 -14.64
C GLY A 574 10.23 -40.61 -15.81
N GLY A 575 9.42 -39.58 -15.58
CA GLY A 575 9.18 -38.45 -16.46
C GLY A 575 8.43 -37.35 -15.72
N ALA A 576 8.51 -36.12 -16.20
CA ALA A 576 7.74 -35.02 -15.61
C ALA A 576 7.29 -34.03 -16.67
N CYS A 577 6.28 -33.24 -16.31
CA CYS A 577 5.99 -31.98 -16.98
C CYS A 577 6.21 -30.84 -15.99
N ALA A 578 7.34 -30.16 -16.14
CA ALA A 578 7.72 -28.93 -15.47
C ALA A 578 8.06 -27.89 -16.55
N PRO A 579 7.05 -27.16 -17.05
CA PRO A 579 7.22 -26.13 -18.08
C PRO A 579 8.33 -25.13 -17.74
N GLY A 580 9.15 -24.75 -18.72
CA GLY A 580 10.27 -23.82 -18.56
C GLY A 580 11.61 -24.48 -18.18
N ALA A 581 11.65 -25.79 -17.88
CA ALA A 581 12.86 -26.44 -17.35
C ALA A 581 14.10 -26.42 -18.26
N ILE A 582 13.93 -26.22 -19.57
CA ILE A 582 15.03 -26.14 -20.55
C ILE A 582 15.28 -24.71 -21.04
N ASP A 583 14.54 -23.72 -20.54
CA ASP A 583 14.71 -22.33 -20.93
C ASP A 583 15.92 -21.71 -20.20
N ALA A 584 16.73 -20.94 -20.91
CA ALA A 584 17.92 -20.32 -20.36
C ALA A 584 17.62 -19.37 -19.18
N SER A 585 16.46 -18.72 -19.19
CA SER A 585 15.98 -17.81 -18.14
C SER A 585 15.66 -18.53 -16.81
N PHE A 586 15.64 -19.87 -16.84
CA PHE A 586 15.38 -20.76 -15.71
C PHE A 586 16.62 -21.60 -15.33
N ALA A 587 17.73 -21.51 -16.10
CA ALA A 587 18.90 -22.35 -15.93
C ALA A 587 19.64 -22.05 -14.62
N LEU A 588 19.65 -22.98 -13.67
CA LEU A 588 20.08 -22.69 -12.28
C LEU A 588 21.59 -22.49 -12.10
N SER A 589 22.41 -23.05 -12.99
CA SER A 589 23.84 -22.76 -13.07
C SER A 589 24.40 -23.16 -14.43
N ASP A 590 25.47 -22.50 -14.85
CA ASP A 590 26.30 -22.93 -15.99
C ASP A 590 27.06 -24.25 -15.71
N SER A 591 26.92 -24.81 -14.50
CA SER A 591 27.66 -25.97 -14.00
C SER A 591 26.83 -27.24 -13.85
N SER A 592 25.51 -27.20 -14.07
CA SER A 592 24.69 -28.41 -14.04
C SER A 592 25.02 -29.31 -15.23
N SER A 593 25.43 -30.55 -14.95
CA SER A 593 25.60 -31.58 -15.97
C SER A 593 24.31 -32.37 -16.24
N PHE A 594 23.20 -32.02 -15.59
CA PHE A 594 21.95 -32.74 -15.71
C PHE A 594 21.19 -32.31 -16.98
N ASN A 595 20.62 -33.29 -17.70
CA ASN A 595 19.78 -32.99 -18.85
C ASN A 595 18.34 -32.69 -18.40
N SER A 596 18.04 -31.40 -18.23
CA SER A 596 16.72 -30.91 -17.84
C SER A 596 15.57 -31.27 -18.80
N SER A 597 15.86 -31.76 -20.02
CA SER A 597 14.80 -32.21 -20.94
C SER A 597 13.95 -33.35 -20.36
N ARG A 598 14.49 -34.12 -19.40
CA ARG A 598 13.72 -35.14 -18.65
C ARG A 598 12.51 -34.56 -17.94
N LEU A 599 12.60 -33.32 -17.47
CA LEU A 599 11.53 -32.63 -16.77
C LEU A 599 10.39 -32.15 -17.68
N CYS A 600 10.53 -32.33 -19.01
CA CYS A 600 9.52 -31.93 -19.98
C CYS A 600 8.87 -33.14 -20.68
N THR A 601 9.32 -34.37 -20.41
CA THR A 601 8.92 -35.59 -21.13
C THR A 601 7.41 -35.89 -21.08
N ALA A 602 6.72 -35.49 -20.01
CA ALA A 602 5.28 -35.63 -19.86
C ALA A 602 4.48 -34.43 -20.38
N CYS A 603 5.13 -33.33 -20.78
CA CYS A 603 4.44 -32.16 -21.33
C CYS A 603 3.88 -32.44 -22.72
N ARG A 604 2.78 -31.74 -23.05
CA ARG A 604 2.06 -31.90 -24.31
C ARG A 604 1.70 -30.54 -24.91
N ALA A 605 1.82 -30.42 -26.21
CA ALA A 605 1.46 -29.24 -26.96
C ALA A 605 -0.04 -28.96 -26.86
N THR A 606 -0.41 -27.68 -26.92
CA THR A 606 -1.82 -27.28 -26.96
C THR A 606 -2.47 -27.84 -28.23
N PRO A 607 -3.64 -28.52 -28.14
CA PRO A 607 -4.28 -29.12 -29.30
C PRO A 607 -4.54 -28.11 -30.42
N GLY A 608 -4.20 -28.48 -31.66
CA GLY A 608 -4.36 -27.61 -32.83
C GLY A 608 -3.13 -26.80 -33.23
N MET A 609 -2.05 -26.84 -32.43
CA MET A 609 -0.73 -26.32 -32.84
C MET A 609 -0.03 -27.35 -33.73
N ILE A 610 0.15 -27.04 -35.02
CA ILE A 610 0.70 -27.97 -36.03
C ILE A 610 2.24 -28.01 -36.00
N ASP A 611 2.89 -26.92 -35.55
CA ASP A 611 4.35 -26.75 -35.64
C ASP A 611 5.10 -26.93 -34.30
N ILE A 612 4.43 -27.43 -33.25
CA ILE A 612 5.02 -27.62 -31.92
C ILE A 612 5.00 -29.11 -31.57
N PRO A 613 6.12 -29.84 -31.74
CA PRO A 613 6.17 -31.27 -31.47
C PRO A 613 6.19 -31.57 -29.96
N ASP A 614 5.64 -32.72 -29.60
CA ASP A 614 5.78 -33.28 -28.25
C ASP A 614 7.14 -33.98 -28.08
N PRO A 615 7.81 -33.84 -26.92
CA PRO A 615 7.41 -33.02 -25.77
C PRO A 615 7.73 -31.52 -25.96
N VAL A 616 6.73 -30.66 -25.71
CA VAL A 616 6.92 -29.22 -25.56
C VAL A 616 7.47 -28.89 -24.16
N CYS A 617 8.17 -27.77 -24.00
CA CYS A 617 8.55 -27.30 -22.66
C CYS A 617 8.37 -25.80 -22.43
N SER A 618 7.65 -25.12 -23.31
CA SER A 618 7.30 -23.71 -23.15
C SER A 618 6.46 -23.49 -21.89
N TRP A 619 6.61 -22.30 -21.30
CA TRP A 619 6.01 -21.86 -20.04
C TRP A 619 4.85 -20.89 -20.28
N ASP A 620 4.03 -21.21 -21.28
CA ASP A 620 2.85 -20.46 -21.67
C ASP A 620 1.70 -21.39 -22.06
N TYR A 621 0.47 -20.92 -21.88
CA TYR A 621 -0.74 -21.69 -22.24
C TYR A 621 -0.96 -21.82 -23.75
N ALA A 622 -0.36 -20.94 -24.56
CA ALA A 622 -0.58 -20.96 -26.01
C ALA A 622 0.07 -22.20 -26.63
N SER A 623 1.25 -22.58 -26.17
CA SER A 623 2.02 -23.70 -26.71
C SER A 623 2.00 -24.95 -25.84
N ASN A 624 1.88 -24.84 -24.51
CA ASN A 624 1.92 -25.98 -23.59
C ASN A 624 0.58 -26.17 -22.86
N ARG A 625 -0.09 -27.29 -23.15
CA ARG A 625 -1.38 -27.66 -22.55
C ARG A 625 -1.31 -27.82 -21.04
N TYR A 626 -0.16 -28.24 -20.52
CA TYR A 626 0.04 -28.60 -19.11
C TYR A 626 0.65 -27.46 -18.29
N PHE A 627 0.82 -26.28 -18.87
CA PHE A 627 1.30 -25.10 -18.16
C PHE A 627 0.34 -24.57 -17.10
N GLY A 628 0.89 -24.08 -15.99
CA GLY A 628 0.16 -23.45 -14.89
C GLY A 628 -0.79 -24.39 -14.13
N ASN A 629 -1.42 -23.89 -13.06
CA ASN A 629 -2.26 -24.71 -12.19
C ASN A 629 -3.41 -25.43 -12.94
N ASN A 630 -4.00 -24.78 -13.96
CA ASN A 630 -5.07 -25.39 -14.75
C ASN A 630 -4.53 -26.54 -15.61
N GLY A 631 -3.42 -26.31 -16.33
CA GLY A 631 -2.77 -27.34 -17.13
C GLY A 631 -2.27 -28.51 -16.30
N THR A 632 -1.85 -28.28 -15.05
CA THR A 632 -1.43 -29.37 -14.15
C THR A 632 -2.56 -30.35 -13.83
N ILE A 633 -3.81 -29.88 -13.74
CA ILE A 633 -4.97 -30.76 -13.52
C ILE A 633 -5.24 -31.59 -14.79
N ALA A 634 -5.14 -30.97 -15.98
CA ALA A 634 -5.24 -31.70 -17.24
C ALA A 634 -4.11 -32.74 -17.38
N CYS A 635 -2.90 -32.41 -16.93
CA CYS A 635 -1.77 -33.33 -16.87
C CYS A 635 -2.06 -34.52 -15.94
N LEU A 636 -2.62 -34.30 -14.75
CA LEU A 636 -3.00 -35.40 -13.85
C LEU A 636 -4.08 -36.30 -14.45
N ALA A 637 -5.02 -35.73 -15.20
CA ALA A 637 -6.10 -36.47 -15.82
C ALA A 637 -5.62 -37.39 -16.95
N ASP A 638 -4.49 -37.07 -17.58
CA ASP A 638 -3.87 -37.91 -18.60
C ASP A 638 -3.53 -39.30 -18.02
N PRO A 639 -3.99 -40.41 -18.63
CA PRO A 639 -3.68 -41.77 -18.18
C PRO A 639 -2.20 -42.05 -17.98
N ALA A 640 -1.32 -41.37 -18.72
CA ALA A 640 0.14 -41.55 -18.66
C ALA A 640 0.80 -40.95 -17.41
N ASN A 641 0.10 -40.12 -16.63
CA ASN A 641 0.65 -39.40 -15.48
C ASN A 641 0.07 -39.88 -14.15
N ASP A 642 0.83 -39.78 -13.06
CA ASP A 642 0.47 -40.44 -11.79
C ASP A 642 0.17 -39.45 -10.65
N VAL A 643 0.87 -38.32 -10.61
CA VAL A 643 0.80 -37.34 -9.52
C VAL A 643 0.88 -35.92 -10.04
N ALA A 644 0.17 -35.00 -9.38
CA ALA A 644 0.30 -33.57 -9.61
C ALA A 644 0.53 -32.80 -8.32
N PHE A 645 1.40 -31.81 -8.40
CA PHE A 645 1.69 -30.88 -7.31
C PHE A 645 1.21 -29.49 -7.75
N LEU A 646 0.24 -28.89 -7.06
CA LEU A 646 -0.33 -27.61 -7.51
C LEU A 646 -0.91 -26.78 -6.37
N ASN A 647 -1.18 -25.50 -6.67
CA ASN A 647 -2.00 -24.66 -5.80
C ASN A 647 -3.48 -25.06 -5.96
N ILE A 648 -4.16 -25.31 -4.84
CA ILE A 648 -5.56 -25.76 -4.84
C ILE A 648 -6.58 -24.64 -5.08
N ARG A 649 -6.13 -23.39 -5.16
CA ARG A 649 -6.99 -22.24 -5.46
C ARG A 649 -7.68 -22.42 -6.82
N ASN A 650 -9.00 -22.26 -6.83
CA ASN A 650 -9.86 -22.42 -8.01
C ASN A 650 -9.85 -23.82 -8.68
N MET A 651 -9.23 -24.84 -8.05
CA MET A 651 -9.12 -26.21 -8.60
C MET A 651 -10.48 -26.80 -8.99
N ARG A 652 -11.52 -26.57 -8.16
CA ARG A 652 -12.91 -26.98 -8.43
C ARG A 652 -13.46 -26.45 -9.75
N SER A 653 -13.18 -25.18 -10.07
CA SER A 653 -13.63 -24.56 -11.32
C SER A 653 -12.98 -25.24 -12.53
N TYR A 654 -11.69 -25.53 -12.42
CA TYR A 654 -10.91 -26.15 -13.49
C TYR A 654 -11.30 -27.61 -13.72
N ILE A 655 -11.46 -28.41 -12.66
CA ILE A 655 -11.97 -29.79 -12.76
C ILE A 655 -13.29 -29.84 -13.53
N ARG A 656 -14.24 -28.95 -13.20
CA ARG A 656 -15.52 -28.86 -13.90
C ARG A 656 -15.35 -28.46 -15.37
N SER A 657 -14.44 -27.53 -15.67
CA SER A 657 -14.17 -27.12 -17.05
C SER A 657 -13.62 -28.25 -17.92
N LEU A 658 -12.92 -29.21 -17.29
CA LEU A 658 -12.40 -30.42 -17.94
C LEU A 658 -13.40 -31.59 -17.92
N GLN A 659 -14.61 -31.39 -17.40
CA GLN A 659 -15.64 -32.43 -17.25
C GLN A 659 -15.15 -33.63 -16.42
N LEU A 660 -14.31 -33.37 -15.42
CA LEU A 660 -13.81 -34.37 -14.48
C LEU A 660 -14.62 -34.33 -13.17
N GLU A 661 -14.61 -35.44 -12.45
CA GLU A 661 -15.25 -35.56 -11.14
C GLU A 661 -14.20 -35.39 -10.03
N GLU A 662 -14.51 -34.60 -9.00
CA GLU A 662 -13.56 -34.34 -7.89
C GLU A 662 -13.12 -35.67 -7.22
N THR A 663 -14.02 -36.65 -7.14
CA THR A 663 -13.80 -37.97 -6.53
C THR A 663 -12.80 -38.85 -7.27
N GLN A 664 -12.39 -38.49 -8.49
CA GLN A 664 -11.33 -39.18 -9.24
C GLN A 664 -9.95 -38.96 -8.65
N PHE A 665 -9.81 -38.00 -7.73
CA PHE A 665 -8.55 -37.61 -7.13
C PHE A 665 -8.56 -37.80 -5.62
N ARG A 666 -7.37 -37.96 -5.06
CA ARG A 666 -7.15 -37.97 -3.62
C ARG A 666 -5.81 -37.33 -3.29
N ALA A 667 -5.77 -36.54 -2.23
CA ALA A 667 -4.54 -35.87 -1.86
C ALA A 667 -3.57 -36.81 -1.14
N LEU A 668 -2.28 -36.63 -1.44
CA LEU A 668 -1.17 -37.23 -0.72
C LEU A 668 -0.56 -36.17 0.21
N CYS A 669 -0.75 -36.36 1.50
CA CYS A 669 -0.46 -35.36 2.53
C CYS A 669 1.03 -35.31 2.86
N ARG A 670 1.52 -34.13 3.28
CA ARG A 670 2.94 -33.92 3.69
C ARG A 670 3.41 -34.89 4.77
N ASN A 671 2.51 -35.37 5.62
CA ASN A 671 2.77 -36.36 6.66
C ASN A 671 3.03 -37.80 6.12
N ASN A 672 3.01 -38.01 4.79
CA ASN A 672 3.07 -39.29 4.08
C ASN A 672 1.82 -40.17 4.23
N SER A 673 0.68 -39.60 4.64
CA SER A 673 -0.62 -40.26 4.62
C SER A 673 -1.45 -39.82 3.42
N LEU A 674 -2.49 -40.58 3.09
CA LEU A 674 -3.54 -40.13 2.19
C LEU A 674 -4.54 -39.24 2.93
N ALA A 675 -5.18 -38.31 2.24
CA ALA A 675 -6.32 -37.58 2.78
C ALA A 675 -7.44 -38.55 3.19
N LEU A 676 -8.17 -38.18 4.25
CA LEU A 676 -9.22 -39.03 4.82
C LEU A 676 -10.34 -39.32 3.81
N ARG A 677 -10.68 -38.34 2.97
CA ARG A 677 -11.74 -38.41 1.96
C ARG A 677 -11.16 -38.31 0.55
N THR A 678 -11.84 -38.92 -0.40
CA THR A 678 -11.63 -38.65 -1.83
C THR A 678 -12.11 -37.24 -2.17
N GLY A 679 -11.57 -36.66 -3.24
CA GLY A 679 -11.86 -35.27 -3.60
C GLY A 679 -10.67 -34.33 -3.43
N ILE A 680 -10.97 -33.05 -3.58
CA ILE A 680 -10.00 -31.94 -3.53
C ILE A 680 -10.12 -31.09 -2.25
N GLU A 681 -11.10 -31.39 -1.40
CA GLU A 681 -11.25 -30.72 -0.11
C GLU A 681 -10.34 -31.36 0.93
N ILE A 682 -9.33 -30.62 1.37
CA ILE A 682 -8.34 -31.06 2.34
C ILE A 682 -8.12 -30.00 3.43
N ASP A 683 -7.81 -30.49 4.63
CA ASP A 683 -7.37 -29.65 5.74
C ASP A 683 -5.93 -29.13 5.52
N ASP A 684 -5.57 -28.10 6.28
CA ASP A 684 -4.24 -27.47 6.19
C ASP A 684 -3.11 -28.41 6.63
N GLY A 685 -3.41 -29.44 7.43
CA GLY A 685 -2.45 -30.47 7.84
C GLY A 685 -2.04 -31.41 6.71
N CYS A 686 -2.84 -31.49 5.65
CA CYS A 686 -2.53 -32.26 4.44
C CYS A 686 -1.70 -31.46 3.41
N LEU A 687 -1.56 -30.14 3.57
CA LEU A 687 -0.83 -29.31 2.62
C LEU A 687 0.68 -29.58 2.67
N LEU A 688 1.33 -29.48 1.50
CA LEU A 688 2.79 -29.44 1.41
C LEU A 688 3.34 -28.09 1.88
N SER A 689 2.63 -27.00 1.57
CA SER A 689 3.02 -25.65 1.97
C SER A 689 1.81 -24.72 1.99
N LEU A 690 1.83 -23.78 2.93
CA LEU A 690 0.90 -22.66 3.06
C LEU A 690 1.75 -21.39 3.15
N VAL A 691 1.76 -20.55 2.10
CA VAL A 691 2.67 -19.40 1.98
C VAL A 691 1.94 -18.16 1.46
N PHE A 692 2.57 -16.99 1.59
CA PHE A 692 2.11 -15.77 0.93
C PHE A 692 2.37 -15.81 -0.59
N ASP A 693 1.57 -15.03 -1.32
CA ASP A 693 1.51 -15.10 -2.79
C ASP A 693 2.58 -14.28 -3.50
N SER A 694 3.15 -13.28 -2.85
CA SER A 694 4.06 -12.33 -3.50
C SER A 694 5.06 -11.73 -2.53
N GLU A 695 6.12 -11.16 -3.08
CA GLU A 695 7.21 -10.51 -2.37
C GLU A 695 7.83 -9.42 -3.22
N ILE A 696 8.57 -8.52 -2.59
CA ILE A 696 9.35 -7.49 -3.28
C ILE A 696 10.81 -7.93 -3.23
N VAL A 697 11.47 -8.02 -4.38
CA VAL A 697 12.86 -8.50 -4.49
C VAL A 697 13.83 -7.43 -4.93
N VAL A 698 15.06 -7.57 -4.45
CA VAL A 698 16.19 -6.65 -4.66
C VAL A 698 17.49 -7.43 -4.81
N ARG A 699 18.58 -6.77 -5.21
CA ARG A 699 19.91 -7.39 -5.19
C ARG A 699 20.32 -7.78 -3.76
N ARG A 700 20.99 -8.92 -3.60
CA ARG A 700 21.54 -9.36 -2.30
C ARG A 700 22.47 -8.32 -1.66
N SER A 701 23.32 -7.69 -2.46
CA SER A 701 24.28 -6.67 -1.99
C SER A 701 23.81 -5.25 -2.26
N ASP A 702 22.48 -4.99 -2.28
CA ASP A 702 21.97 -3.64 -2.53
C ASP A 702 22.41 -2.68 -1.41
N PRO A 703 23.24 -1.66 -1.69
CA PRO A 703 23.69 -0.71 -0.67
C PRO A 703 22.53 0.11 -0.09
N TYR A 704 21.38 0.15 -0.75
CA TYR A 704 20.21 0.95 -0.36
C TYR A 704 19.04 0.10 0.13
N TYR A 705 19.28 -1.17 0.50
CA TYR A 705 18.27 -2.09 1.04
C TYR A 705 17.42 -1.44 2.15
N ASN A 706 18.08 -0.83 3.15
CA ASN A 706 17.40 -0.23 4.32
C ASN A 706 16.46 0.91 3.91
N SER A 707 16.93 1.81 3.02
CA SER A 707 16.12 2.91 2.50
C SER A 707 14.92 2.43 1.67
N LEU A 708 15.08 1.34 0.91
CA LEU A 708 13.99 0.76 0.14
C LEU A 708 12.98 0.07 1.06
N SER A 709 13.45 -0.56 2.15
CA SER A 709 12.56 -1.15 3.15
C SER A 709 11.63 -0.10 3.78
N THR A 710 12.18 1.03 4.26
CA THR A 710 11.37 2.11 4.86
C THR A 710 10.54 2.89 3.84
N LEU A 711 11.00 2.99 2.58
CA LEU A 711 10.18 3.50 1.48
C LEU A 711 8.92 2.67 1.30
N MET A 712 9.04 1.33 1.28
CA MET A 712 7.90 0.43 1.14
C MET A 712 6.92 0.56 2.32
N ASP A 713 7.43 0.71 3.55
CA ASP A 713 6.57 0.99 4.71
C ASP A 713 5.80 2.31 4.52
N SER A 714 6.47 3.34 4.01
CA SER A 714 5.82 4.63 3.73
C SER A 714 4.76 4.53 2.62
N LEU A 715 5.01 3.79 1.55
CA LEU A 715 4.01 3.57 0.52
C LEU A 715 2.79 2.80 1.05
N ASP A 716 2.99 1.81 1.93
CA ASP A 716 1.89 1.07 2.57
C ASP A 716 1.08 1.99 3.50
N THR A 717 1.74 2.84 4.30
CA THR A 717 1.06 3.80 5.20
C THR A 717 0.22 4.84 4.46
N TYR A 718 0.71 5.40 3.35
CA TYR A 718 0.00 6.47 2.65
C TYR A 718 -0.94 5.98 1.55
N PHE A 719 -0.63 4.85 0.91
CA PHE A 719 -1.33 4.36 -0.29
C PHE A 719 -1.80 2.91 -0.20
N GLY A 720 -1.46 2.20 0.87
CA GLY A 720 -1.86 0.81 1.10
C GLY A 720 -3.32 0.66 1.50
N TYR A 721 -3.68 -0.56 1.91
CA TYR A 721 -5.07 -0.93 2.19
C TYR A 721 -5.69 -0.17 3.37
N ILE A 722 -4.94 0.09 4.44
CA ILE A 722 -5.46 0.82 5.60
C ILE A 722 -5.73 2.27 5.22
N ALA A 723 -4.81 2.88 4.47
CA ALA A 723 -4.94 4.25 3.97
C ALA A 723 -6.21 4.39 3.13
N ALA A 724 -6.45 3.48 2.19
CA ALA A 724 -7.64 3.44 1.33
C ALA A 724 -8.98 3.46 2.11
N ASN A 725 -8.97 2.93 3.34
CA ASN A 725 -10.15 2.87 4.21
C ASN A 725 -10.19 4.00 5.25
N GLY A 726 -9.23 4.93 5.22
CA GLY A 726 -9.07 6.05 6.14
C GLY A 726 -9.12 7.41 5.44
N ASN A 727 -8.61 8.45 6.12
CA ASN A 727 -8.45 9.78 5.53
C ASN A 727 -7.10 9.87 4.83
N GLN A 728 -7.09 9.75 3.50
CA GLN A 728 -5.88 9.95 2.70
C GLN A 728 -5.73 11.42 2.30
N LEU A 729 -4.49 11.90 2.29
CA LEU A 729 -4.13 13.18 1.67
C LEU A 729 -4.28 13.12 0.15
N ILE A 730 -3.85 11.99 -0.44
CA ILE A 730 -4.01 11.65 -1.85
C ILE A 730 -4.64 10.27 -1.95
N ASN A 731 -5.81 10.19 -2.58
CA ASN A 731 -6.52 8.94 -2.84
C ASN A 731 -5.92 8.21 -4.05
N ILE A 732 -4.83 7.50 -3.78
CA ILE A 732 -4.28 6.47 -4.65
C ILE A 732 -4.19 5.17 -3.85
N GLU A 733 -4.86 4.14 -4.35
CA GLU A 733 -4.89 2.83 -3.71
C GLU A 733 -3.92 1.90 -4.45
N ILE A 734 -2.71 1.75 -3.90
CA ILE A 734 -1.61 1.09 -4.59
C ILE A 734 -1.89 -0.40 -4.85
N TYR A 735 -2.73 -1.03 -4.03
CA TYR A 735 -3.15 -2.43 -4.21
C TYR A 735 -4.37 -2.61 -5.10
N SER A 736 -5.18 -1.58 -5.34
CA SER A 736 -6.44 -1.72 -6.09
C SER A 736 -6.23 -1.78 -7.60
N PRO A 737 -7.23 -2.26 -8.38
CA PRO A 737 -7.23 -2.12 -9.83
C PRO A 737 -6.98 -0.67 -10.27
N PHE A 738 -6.45 -0.50 -11.46
CA PHE A 738 -6.21 0.81 -12.03
C PHE A 738 -6.72 0.88 -13.46
N ASN A 739 -7.60 1.85 -13.75
CA ASN A 739 -8.28 2.00 -15.03
C ASN A 739 -9.01 0.72 -15.48
N GLY A 740 -9.60 0.00 -14.51
CA GLY A 740 -10.30 -1.26 -14.75
C GLY A 740 -9.39 -2.48 -14.97
N VAL A 741 -8.06 -2.31 -14.86
CA VAL A 741 -7.09 -3.39 -14.98
C VAL A 741 -6.61 -3.81 -13.59
N SER A 742 -6.81 -5.09 -13.28
CA SER A 742 -6.39 -5.70 -12.02
C SER A 742 -4.90 -6.06 -12.03
N HIS A 743 -4.33 -6.22 -10.84
CA HIS A 743 -3.03 -6.82 -10.56
C HIS A 743 -1.83 -6.03 -11.11
N LEU A 744 -1.93 -4.70 -11.07
CA LEU A 744 -0.88 -3.77 -11.46
C LEU A 744 -0.06 -3.34 -10.24
N LEU A 745 1.27 -3.49 -10.31
CA LEU A 745 2.28 -3.32 -9.24
C LEU A 745 2.18 -4.38 -8.14
N PHE A 746 0.96 -4.61 -7.67
CA PHE A 746 0.63 -5.59 -6.65
C PHE A 746 -0.64 -6.31 -7.04
N ARG A 747 -0.84 -7.50 -6.47
CA ARG A 747 -2.15 -8.18 -6.55
C ARG A 747 -3.18 -7.41 -5.74
N ASP A 748 -4.41 -7.35 -6.25
CA ASP A 748 -5.59 -6.75 -5.61
C ASP A 748 -5.93 -7.35 -4.24
N THR A 749 -5.38 -8.53 -3.95
CA THR A 749 -5.57 -9.24 -2.68
C THR A 749 -4.60 -8.78 -1.59
N ALA A 750 -3.63 -7.93 -1.91
CA ALA A 750 -2.66 -7.41 -0.98
C ALA A 750 -3.33 -6.49 0.06
N ILE A 751 -2.91 -6.64 1.31
CA ILE A 751 -3.47 -5.86 2.44
C ILE A 751 -2.43 -5.13 3.27
N SER A 752 -1.17 -5.58 3.24
CA SER A 752 -0.05 -4.92 3.92
C SER A 752 1.27 -5.56 3.48
N LEU A 753 2.37 -4.95 3.88
CA LEU A 753 3.73 -5.48 3.73
C LEU A 753 4.25 -6.05 5.05
N ALA A 754 5.04 -7.12 4.98
CA ALA A 754 5.71 -7.71 6.12
C ALA A 754 7.22 -7.69 5.95
N GLU A 755 7.94 -7.63 7.06
CA GLU A 755 9.38 -7.92 7.06
C GLU A 755 9.64 -9.37 6.61
N PRO A 756 10.69 -9.61 5.81
CA PRO A 756 11.06 -10.95 5.33
C PRO A 756 11.79 -11.75 6.41
N VAL A 757 11.18 -11.86 7.58
CA VAL A 757 11.68 -12.59 8.75
C VAL A 757 10.63 -13.57 9.24
N ARG A 758 11.05 -14.57 10.03
CA ARG A 758 10.11 -15.49 10.68
C ARG A 758 9.26 -14.71 11.68
N ASN A 759 7.95 -14.78 11.53
CA ASN A 759 6.99 -14.17 12.44
C ASN A 759 5.94 -15.23 12.83
N PRO A 760 5.91 -15.68 14.10
CA PRO A 760 4.93 -16.65 14.58
C PRO A 760 3.47 -16.22 14.38
N GLU A 761 3.20 -14.92 14.36
CA GLU A 761 1.87 -14.35 14.14
C GLU A 761 1.45 -14.41 12.65
N LEU A 762 2.43 -14.59 11.75
CA LEU A 762 2.24 -14.70 10.30
C LEU A 762 2.76 -16.05 9.81
N ILE A 763 1.99 -17.11 10.06
CA ILE A 763 2.35 -18.50 9.71
C ILE A 763 2.76 -18.63 8.22
N GLY A 764 2.07 -17.95 7.31
CA GLY A 764 2.40 -17.96 5.88
C GLY A 764 3.78 -17.38 5.55
N ALA A 765 4.19 -16.29 6.23
CA ALA A 765 5.54 -15.73 6.10
C ALA A 765 6.57 -16.69 6.67
N THR A 766 6.32 -17.24 7.86
CA THR A 766 7.23 -18.21 8.49
C THR A 766 7.46 -19.43 7.60
N ASN A 767 6.38 -20.01 7.05
CA ASN A 767 6.48 -21.14 6.14
C ASN A 767 7.25 -20.82 4.86
N TYR A 768 7.05 -19.61 4.31
CA TYR A 768 7.78 -19.17 3.12
C TYR A 768 9.26 -18.93 3.43
N MET A 769 9.58 -18.27 4.53
CA MET A 769 10.96 -18.06 4.96
C MET A 769 11.67 -19.37 5.30
N ASP A 770 10.95 -20.36 5.83
CA ASP A 770 11.48 -21.73 6.00
C ASP A 770 11.80 -22.39 4.66
N LEU A 771 10.93 -22.21 3.66
CA LEU A 771 11.18 -22.71 2.30
C LEU A 771 12.41 -22.03 1.69
N VAL A 772 12.54 -20.71 1.85
CA VAL A 772 13.72 -19.95 1.38
C VAL A 772 15.00 -20.36 2.13
N SER A 773 14.92 -20.56 3.44
CA SER A 773 16.05 -21.00 4.26
C SER A 773 16.52 -22.40 3.87
N HIS A 774 15.58 -23.30 3.54
CA HIS A 774 15.89 -24.63 3.02
C HIS A 774 16.69 -24.54 1.71
N LEU A 775 16.26 -23.67 0.79
CA LEU A 775 16.96 -23.41 -0.48
C LEU A 775 18.39 -22.93 -0.26
N GLN A 776 18.57 -21.93 0.60
CA GLN A 776 19.87 -21.31 0.87
C GLN A 776 20.85 -22.26 1.57
N THR A 777 20.35 -23.08 2.49
CA THR A 777 21.16 -24.07 3.22
C THR A 777 21.72 -25.11 2.26
N CYS A 778 20.93 -25.52 1.26
CA CYS A 778 21.38 -26.46 0.24
C CYS A 778 22.51 -25.83 -0.60
N THR A 779 22.33 -24.61 -1.10
CA THR A 779 23.27 -24.01 -2.06
C THR A 779 24.48 -23.32 -1.44
N GLY A 780 24.64 -23.35 -0.11
CA GLY A 780 25.76 -22.71 0.59
C GLY A 780 25.79 -21.18 0.47
N THR A 781 24.71 -20.56 -0.03
CA THR A 781 24.61 -19.12 -0.18
C THR A 781 24.08 -18.51 1.11
N THR A 782 24.97 -17.97 1.94
CA THR A 782 24.58 -17.17 3.11
C THR A 782 23.76 -15.96 2.66
N PRO A 783 22.58 -15.70 3.26
CA PRO A 783 21.90 -14.43 3.03
C PRO A 783 22.79 -13.27 3.51
N PRO A 784 22.67 -12.07 2.92
CA PRO A 784 23.10 -10.87 3.60
C PRO A 784 22.37 -10.85 4.94
N VAL A 785 23.11 -10.87 6.04
CA VAL A 785 22.51 -10.59 7.35
C VAL A 785 21.88 -9.21 7.21
N PRO A 786 20.57 -9.04 7.40
CA PRO A 786 19.96 -7.72 7.44
C PRO A 786 20.76 -6.91 8.44
N GLY A 787 21.31 -5.79 7.97
CA GLY A 787 22.01 -4.85 8.82
C GLY A 787 21.05 -4.34 9.88
N HIS A 788 20.96 -5.05 11.00
CA HIS A 788 20.79 -4.39 12.27
C HIS A 788 21.84 -3.30 12.27
N ALA A 789 21.39 -2.05 12.21
CA ALA A 789 22.20 -0.86 12.44
C ALA A 789 23.27 -1.25 13.46
N ASN A 790 24.55 -1.15 13.06
CA ASN A 790 25.70 -1.55 13.86
C ASN A 790 25.48 -1.14 15.33
N ARG A 791 24.89 -2.04 16.14
CA ARG A 791 25.31 -2.18 17.51
C ARG A 791 26.70 -2.73 17.31
N SER A 792 27.70 -1.86 17.44
CA SER A 792 29.02 -2.30 17.86
C SER A 792 28.79 -3.25 19.02
N VAL A 793 28.76 -4.55 18.72
CA VAL A 793 28.86 -5.61 19.70
C VAL A 793 30.31 -5.53 20.14
N TYR A 794 30.61 -4.52 20.96
CA TYR A 794 31.66 -4.66 21.94
C TYR A 794 31.23 -5.87 22.76
N SER A 795 31.86 -6.98 22.40
CA SER A 795 31.61 -8.30 22.92
C SER A 795 31.45 -8.20 24.43
N ILE A 796 30.32 -8.70 24.96
CA ILE A 796 30.12 -8.92 26.40
C ILE A 796 31.28 -9.76 26.97
N PHE A 797 31.96 -10.52 26.12
CA PHE A 797 33.22 -11.20 26.41
C PHE A 797 34.36 -10.24 26.78
N THR A 798 34.49 -9.07 26.15
CA THR A 798 35.51 -8.05 26.52
C THR A 798 35.20 -7.38 27.86
N LEU A 799 33.92 -7.15 28.19
CA LEU A 799 33.52 -6.61 29.50
C LEU A 799 33.70 -7.65 30.62
N PHE A 800 33.45 -8.92 30.36
CA PHE A 800 33.74 -10.01 31.30
C PHE A 800 35.24 -10.26 31.47
N VAL A 801 36.03 -10.19 30.39
CA VAL A 801 37.50 -10.35 30.45
C VAL A 801 38.14 -9.16 31.15
N MET A 802 37.69 -7.92 30.94
CA MET A 802 38.21 -6.74 31.67
C MET A 802 37.79 -6.74 33.15
N ALA A 803 36.59 -7.24 33.49
CA ALA A 803 36.16 -7.44 34.88
C ALA A 803 36.89 -8.59 35.60
N LEU A 804 37.34 -9.62 34.88
CA LEU A 804 38.19 -10.69 35.43
C LEU A 804 39.65 -10.25 35.58
N VAL A 805 40.18 -9.48 34.63
CA VAL A 805 41.57 -8.96 34.69
C VAL A 805 41.73 -7.92 35.80
N THR A 806 40.69 -7.14 36.13
CA THR A 806 40.73 -6.22 37.29
C THR A 806 40.67 -6.91 38.66
N ARG A 807 40.28 -8.19 38.73
CA ARG A 807 40.31 -8.98 39.98
C ARG A 807 41.62 -9.73 40.22
N PHE A 808 42.53 -9.80 39.24
CA PHE A 808 43.81 -10.51 39.36
C PHE A 808 45.04 -9.60 39.49
N VAL A 809 44.87 -8.27 39.56
CA VAL A 809 45.97 -7.30 39.73
C VAL A 809 45.98 -6.63 41.12
N VAL A 810 45.15 -7.11 42.05
CA VAL A 810 45.27 -6.77 43.47
C VAL A 810 45.25 -8.06 44.29
N TYR A 811 46.39 -8.76 44.31
CA TYR A 811 46.94 -9.48 45.46
C TYR A 811 48.39 -9.87 45.18
#